data_AF-A0A936AQE4-F1
#
_entry.id   AF-A0A936AQE4-F1
#
_cell.length_a   1.000
_cell.length_b   1.000
_cell.length_c   1.000
_cell.angle_alpha   90.00
_cell.angle_beta   90.00
_cell.angle_gamma   90.00
#
_symmetry.space_group_name_H-M   'P 1'
#
loop_
_entity.id
_entity.type
_entity.pdbx_description
1 polymer ?
#
loop_
_entity_poly.entity_id
_entity_poly.type
_entity_poly.pdbx_seq_one_letter_code
_entity_poly.pdbx_strand_id
1 'polypeptide(L)'
;MARVLSIFILFAGGISLPTLSNSALSAGAFQDETLLSRTQVEQLIDNRIIEDEVKASVIRKRGLDFKLTPALREQLIKRGAGTQIIQALEEQDEIAAFAAYSKEKDPVLRLKIGQELKRNYPQNPRVAAIASEMGGLELELFESSYRKFDANPNAANLKTVLDLGTEQLNKNNDRMTELHVRTRLASATGKGMVGNFYTDLENSRKYASQALALLENTASVSSQDIDKFNSLRADNLGMVYQFMGLYLLRQQAPDADQAIGFLNRAAEFKAGSSAVDPNTFWLRAMARDMKFQKSGEEYRNLPKNQRVGRQAQSLCAIFNELVNQLIEDYASVIKFSSAAGSTQLQGEAISALSQLATGERPCSGRGELISELPSPENRYALVVGAEDYLDKKVGKFNFAGADAHAVVEILNQHLGFPRDQIALLASGESPDRQPLKSLILKHLADLPEHVKPNGLLLIYFAGHVFESNGKIFLLATDSMTGNESLLAETAINLERIRDLVRASGAGQVMLLFDSFRLTPLSENFSRLLTFDVRKNEVSAFAAFFAAGIGQRSYESKTKKLGYFTAALIDAARNKTPGNKRVITLDDLLKHLRGTVPQEVQKELGQTAEQSPSDVVAGYKAEDLILFTLENNVKPLAPQAGKQSPPELARAAKTIYIRPKTVYLSATLLEEELIKLPEFKALGLTITKDINQADIVVEVTLPFLTWNWNYILKHRTTNTVLSTGNRKGATDNSASPKLAADIVRDIQTLRATPPPPKK
;
A
#
# COMPACT_ATOMS: atom_id res chain seq x y z
N MET A 1 -45.42 24.46 -43.56
CA MET A 1 -46.79 23.93 -43.73
C MET A 1 -47.48 24.03 -42.37
N ALA A 2 -48.17 25.13 -42.06
CA ALA A 2 -49.51 25.53 -42.51
C ALA A 2 -50.63 24.62 -41.97
N ARG A 3 -51.36 25.06 -40.94
CA ARG A 3 -52.77 25.54 -40.98
C ARG A 3 -53.29 25.81 -39.55
N VAL A 4 -53.62 27.06 -39.18
CA VAL A 4 -54.93 27.78 -39.35
C VAL A 4 -55.88 27.46 -38.16
N LEU A 5 -56.55 28.40 -37.44
CA LEU A 5 -57.58 29.35 -37.91
C LEU A 5 -57.91 30.42 -36.84
N SER A 6 -58.17 31.66 -37.29
CA SER A 6 -58.69 32.82 -36.55
C SER A 6 -60.20 32.98 -36.76
N ILE A 7 -60.98 33.47 -35.78
CA ILE A 7 -62.31 34.08 -36.02
C ILE A 7 -62.54 35.29 -35.09
N PHE A 8 -62.89 36.41 -35.74
CA PHE A 8 -63.40 37.70 -35.24
C PHE A 8 -64.88 37.62 -34.82
N ILE A 9 -65.41 38.62 -34.07
CA ILE A 9 -66.64 39.38 -34.43
C ILE A 9 -66.73 40.67 -33.57
N LEU A 10 -66.88 41.78 -34.28
CA LEU A 10 -67.37 43.11 -33.86
C LEU A 10 -68.84 43.21 -34.32
N PHE A 11 -69.74 43.80 -33.53
CA PHE A 11 -70.91 44.51 -34.08
C PHE A 11 -71.42 45.59 -33.11
N ALA A 12 -71.68 46.77 -33.69
CA ALA A 12 -72.29 47.95 -33.10
C ALA A 12 -73.77 48.06 -33.50
N GLY A 13 -74.58 48.81 -32.74
CA GLY A 13 -75.93 49.25 -33.16
C GLY A 13 -76.86 49.54 -31.97
N GLY A 14 -77.19 50.82 -31.74
CA GLY A 14 -78.02 51.28 -30.61
C GLY A 14 -79.51 51.44 -30.90
N ILE A 15 -80.25 52.01 -29.94
CA ILE A 15 -81.47 52.86 -30.07
C ILE A 15 -81.82 53.48 -28.68
N SER A 16 -81.92 54.82 -28.69
CA SER A 16 -82.78 55.80 -27.98
C SER A 16 -83.21 55.70 -26.50
N LEU A 17 -82.96 56.82 -25.80
CA LEU A 17 -83.50 57.28 -24.51
C LEU A 17 -85.00 57.64 -24.56
N PRO A 18 -85.63 57.75 -23.37
CA PRO A 18 -86.24 59.04 -23.03
C PRO A 18 -85.73 59.61 -21.70
N THR A 19 -85.71 60.94 -21.66
CA THR A 19 -85.33 61.82 -20.55
C THR A 19 -86.41 61.89 -19.47
N LEU A 20 -86.02 61.92 -18.19
CA LEU A 20 -86.70 62.67 -17.14
C LEU A 20 -85.67 63.14 -16.11
N SER A 21 -85.50 64.46 -16.08
CA SER A 21 -84.72 65.22 -15.11
C SER A 21 -85.46 65.29 -13.77
N ASN A 22 -84.80 64.95 -12.66
CA ASN A 22 -84.88 65.73 -11.42
C ASN A 22 -83.80 65.32 -10.41
N SER A 23 -82.90 66.28 -10.16
CA SER A 23 -82.30 66.63 -8.87
C SER A 23 -81.71 65.53 -7.96
N ALA A 24 -80.38 65.52 -8.00
CA ALA A 24 -79.46 65.55 -6.86
C ALA A 24 -79.33 64.30 -5.96
N LEU A 25 -78.11 63.73 -6.07
CA LEU A 25 -77.35 62.85 -5.18
C LEU A 25 -77.16 61.44 -5.75
N SER A 26 -75.89 61.09 -5.99
CA SER A 26 -75.29 59.85 -6.55
C SER A 26 -74.78 60.06 -7.98
N ALA A 27 -73.62 59.61 -8.43
CA ALA A 27 -72.61 58.70 -7.89
C ALA A 27 -71.23 59.12 -8.44
N GLY A 28 -70.51 59.97 -7.71
CA GLY A 28 -69.24 60.57 -8.16
C GLY A 28 -67.98 60.06 -7.46
N ALA A 29 -68.07 59.04 -6.61
CA ALA A 29 -66.91 58.46 -5.94
C ALA A 29 -66.94 56.95 -6.16
N PHE A 30 -65.79 56.35 -6.44
CA PHE A 30 -65.58 54.94 -6.86
C PHE A 30 -65.68 54.68 -8.37
N GLN A 31 -65.03 55.53 -9.17
CA GLN A 31 -64.58 55.20 -10.54
C GLN A 31 -63.05 55.07 -10.64
N ASP A 32 -62.39 54.81 -9.51
CA ASP A 32 -60.94 54.66 -9.48
C ASP A 32 -60.61 53.19 -9.19
N GLU A 33 -60.13 52.47 -10.21
CA GLU A 33 -59.69 51.08 -10.12
C GLU A 33 -58.34 50.92 -9.39
N THR A 34 -57.81 52.00 -8.81
CA THR A 34 -56.59 51.98 -7.99
C THR A 34 -56.83 51.35 -6.61
N LEU A 35 -55.80 50.64 -6.13
CA LEU A 35 -55.70 50.07 -4.78
C LEU A 35 -55.96 51.16 -3.73
N LEU A 36 -56.63 50.80 -2.63
CA LEU A 36 -56.90 51.74 -1.54
C LEU A 36 -55.66 52.01 -0.70
N SER A 37 -55.32 53.29 -0.56
CA SER A 37 -54.36 53.76 0.43
C SER A 37 -54.89 53.66 1.84
N ARG A 38 -53.96 53.58 2.81
CA ARG A 38 -54.29 53.60 4.23
C ARG A 38 -55.23 54.75 4.58
N THR A 39 -54.93 55.95 4.09
CA THR A 39 -55.74 57.15 4.33
C THR A 39 -57.15 57.01 3.76
N GLN A 40 -57.29 56.41 2.57
CA GLN A 40 -58.60 56.17 1.95
C GLN A 40 -59.43 55.13 2.71
N VAL A 41 -58.80 54.08 3.25
CA VAL A 41 -59.47 53.11 4.12
C VAL A 41 -59.93 53.77 5.42
N GLU A 42 -59.08 54.59 6.04
CA GLU A 42 -59.43 55.35 7.24
C GLU A 42 -60.62 56.31 6.99
N GLN A 43 -60.63 57.03 5.87
CA GLN A 43 -61.75 57.89 5.47
C GLN A 43 -63.05 57.09 5.20
N LEU A 44 -62.91 55.89 4.61
CA LEU A 44 -64.05 55.00 4.38
C LEU A 44 -64.67 54.54 5.70
N ILE A 45 -63.83 54.22 6.70
CA ILE A 45 -64.28 53.85 8.06
C ILE A 45 -65.00 55.02 8.71
N ASP A 46 -64.42 56.23 8.66
CA ASP A 46 -64.96 57.45 9.30
C ASP A 46 -66.32 57.89 8.73
N ASN A 47 -66.69 57.45 7.51
CA ASN A 47 -67.97 57.78 6.88
C ASN A 47 -69.14 57.03 7.53
N ARG A 48 -69.84 57.65 8.49
CA ARG A 48 -70.93 57.04 9.26
C ARG A 48 -72.23 56.80 8.49
N ILE A 49 -72.35 57.26 7.25
CA ILE A 49 -73.58 57.12 6.44
C ILE A 49 -73.64 55.75 5.75
N ILE A 50 -72.48 55.15 5.46
CA ILE A 50 -72.37 53.90 4.70
C ILE A 50 -72.26 52.73 5.69
N GLU A 51 -73.02 51.67 5.44
CA GLU A 51 -72.98 50.44 6.24
C GLU A 51 -71.65 49.68 6.09
N ASP A 52 -71.28 48.93 7.13
CA ASP A 52 -70.02 48.15 7.20
C ASP A 52 -69.86 47.20 6.00
N GLU A 53 -70.96 46.58 5.55
CA GLU A 53 -70.99 45.65 4.41
C GLU A 53 -70.65 46.32 3.08
N VAL A 54 -71.21 47.52 2.84
CA VAL A 54 -70.94 48.28 1.61
C VAL A 54 -69.48 48.73 1.59
N LYS A 55 -68.94 49.16 2.73
CA LYS A 55 -67.51 49.52 2.86
C LYS A 55 -66.60 48.31 2.65
N ALA A 56 -66.95 47.17 3.24
CA ALA A 56 -66.24 45.91 3.06
C ALA A 56 -66.25 45.48 1.58
N SER A 57 -67.38 45.63 0.88
CA SER A 57 -67.50 45.34 -0.56
C SER A 57 -66.58 46.22 -1.40
N VAL A 58 -66.49 47.52 -1.08
CA VAL A 58 -65.54 48.44 -1.73
C VAL A 58 -64.10 48.00 -1.51
N ILE A 59 -63.73 47.62 -0.29
CA ILE A 59 -62.39 47.11 0.03
C ILE A 59 -62.09 45.83 -0.76
N ARG A 60 -63.02 44.87 -0.80
CA ARG A 60 -62.85 43.63 -1.57
C ARG A 60 -62.70 43.87 -3.07
N LYS A 61 -63.41 44.86 -3.61
CA LYS A 61 -63.36 45.18 -5.05
C LYS A 61 -62.07 45.89 -5.44
N ARG A 62 -61.56 46.79 -4.59
CA ARG A 62 -60.42 47.66 -4.93
C ARG A 62 -59.07 47.13 -4.47
N GLY A 63 -59.01 46.34 -3.40
CA GLY A 63 -57.75 45.90 -2.78
C GLY A 63 -57.01 47.00 -2.03
N LEU A 64 -55.83 46.68 -1.51
CA LEU A 64 -55.03 47.53 -0.63
C LEU A 64 -53.63 47.79 -1.21
N ASP A 65 -53.08 48.99 -0.96
CA ASP A 65 -51.68 49.33 -1.28
C ASP A 65 -50.72 49.20 -0.09
N PHE A 66 -51.24 48.84 1.09
CA PHE A 66 -50.51 48.77 2.35
C PHE A 66 -50.72 47.42 3.04
N LYS A 67 -49.77 47.02 3.90
CA LYS A 67 -49.89 45.80 4.72
C LYS A 67 -50.71 46.04 5.98
N LEU A 68 -51.64 45.14 6.28
CA LEU A 68 -52.42 45.14 7.52
C LEU A 68 -51.62 44.52 8.67
N THR A 69 -50.78 45.32 9.33
CA THR A 69 -50.07 44.86 10.54
C THR A 69 -51.04 44.68 11.73
N PRO A 70 -50.72 43.82 12.73
CA PRO A 70 -51.57 43.66 13.92
C PRO A 70 -51.85 44.98 14.66
N ALA A 71 -50.85 45.86 14.75
CA ALA A 71 -51.00 47.18 15.37
C ALA A 71 -51.93 48.09 14.56
N LEU A 72 -51.81 48.08 13.22
CA LEU A 72 -52.71 48.83 12.35
C LEU A 72 -54.14 48.28 12.43
N ARG A 73 -54.31 46.97 12.43
CA ARG A 73 -55.61 46.31 12.63
C ARG A 73 -56.29 46.78 13.91
N GLU A 74 -55.57 46.76 15.03
CA GLU A 74 -56.12 47.22 16.32
C GLU A 74 -56.45 48.71 16.31
N GLN A 75 -55.63 49.53 15.63
CA GLN A 75 -55.90 50.94 15.42
C GLN A 75 -57.18 51.18 14.60
N LEU A 76 -57.40 50.42 13.54
CA LEU A 76 -58.59 50.54 12.69
C LEU A 76 -59.86 50.07 13.42
N ILE A 77 -59.77 49.02 14.26
CA ILE A 77 -60.86 48.60 15.16
C ILE A 77 -61.22 49.73 16.12
N LYS A 78 -60.22 50.35 16.78
CA LYS A 78 -60.43 51.50 17.69
C LYS A 78 -61.05 52.70 16.97
N ARG A 79 -60.81 52.84 15.66
CA ARG A 79 -61.39 53.89 14.81
C ARG A 79 -62.82 53.59 14.34
N GLY A 80 -63.34 52.39 14.60
CA GLY A 80 -64.72 52.01 14.27
C GLY A 80 -64.86 51.11 13.05
N ALA A 81 -63.79 50.44 12.61
CA ALA A 81 -63.91 49.37 11.62
C ALA A 81 -64.72 48.20 12.20
N GLY A 82 -65.86 47.89 11.59
CA GLY A 82 -66.68 46.76 11.99
C GLY A 82 -66.08 45.42 11.54
N THR A 83 -66.72 44.33 11.96
CA THR A 83 -66.24 42.97 11.71
C THR A 83 -66.10 42.68 10.21
N GLN A 84 -66.99 43.19 9.35
CA GLN A 84 -66.92 42.91 7.92
C GLN A 84 -65.82 43.70 7.23
N ILE A 85 -65.55 44.95 7.66
CA ILE A 85 -64.40 45.72 7.19
C ILE A 85 -63.09 45.02 7.56
N ILE A 86 -62.94 44.61 8.83
CA ILE A 86 -61.72 43.92 9.27
C ILE A 86 -61.51 42.62 8.48
N GLN A 87 -62.58 41.84 8.28
CA GLN A 87 -62.52 40.64 7.46
C GLN A 87 -62.11 40.96 6.01
N ALA A 88 -62.70 41.99 5.39
CA ALA A 88 -62.32 42.41 4.04
C ALA A 88 -60.87 42.91 3.93
N LEU A 89 -60.37 43.59 4.96
CA LEU A 89 -58.97 44.04 5.02
C LEU A 89 -58.00 42.86 5.16
N GLU A 90 -58.31 41.89 6.03
CA GLU A 90 -57.53 40.66 6.18
C GLU A 90 -57.53 39.84 4.89
N GLU A 91 -58.69 39.69 4.23
CA GLU A 91 -58.82 38.99 2.95
C GLU A 91 -57.95 39.64 1.85
N GLN A 92 -57.92 40.98 1.76
CA GLN A 92 -57.16 41.69 0.74
C GLN A 92 -55.65 41.73 1.04
N ASP A 93 -55.24 41.88 2.30
CA ASP A 93 -53.83 41.74 2.69
C ASP A 93 -53.31 40.34 2.36
N GLU A 94 -54.12 39.32 2.63
CA GLU A 94 -53.83 37.95 2.26
C GLU A 94 -53.68 37.80 0.74
N ILE A 95 -54.65 38.24 -0.07
CA ILE A 95 -54.58 38.18 -1.54
C ILE A 95 -53.30 38.85 -2.06
N ALA A 96 -52.95 40.02 -1.52
CA ALA A 96 -51.72 40.73 -1.91
C ALA A 96 -50.46 39.95 -1.54
N ALA A 97 -50.43 39.33 -0.35
CA ALA A 97 -49.30 38.52 0.10
C ALA A 97 -49.13 37.24 -0.75
N PHE A 98 -50.23 36.56 -1.12
CA PHE A 98 -50.21 35.43 -2.05
C PHE A 98 -49.74 35.85 -3.46
N ALA A 99 -50.20 36.99 -3.96
CA ALA A 99 -49.76 37.51 -5.24
C ALA A 99 -48.25 37.84 -5.25
N ALA A 100 -47.70 38.35 -4.14
CA ALA A 100 -46.27 38.57 -3.96
C ALA A 100 -45.50 37.23 -3.99
N TYR A 101 -45.98 36.22 -3.26
CA TYR A 101 -45.39 34.89 -3.27
C TYR A 101 -45.36 34.26 -4.67
N SER A 102 -46.47 34.29 -5.41
CA SER A 102 -46.54 33.69 -6.76
C SER A 102 -45.69 34.43 -7.81
N LYS A 103 -45.48 35.75 -7.64
CA LYS A 103 -44.67 36.58 -8.56
C LYS A 103 -43.18 36.49 -8.27
N GLU A 104 -42.77 36.14 -7.06
CA GLU A 104 -41.37 36.05 -6.68
C GLU A 104 -40.69 34.88 -7.43
N LYS A 105 -39.54 35.20 -8.04
CA LYS A 105 -38.75 34.25 -8.82
C LYS A 105 -37.53 33.77 -8.08
N ASP A 106 -37.03 34.54 -7.11
CA ASP A 106 -35.93 34.11 -6.25
C ASP A 106 -36.44 33.07 -5.23
N PRO A 107 -35.91 31.83 -5.23
CA PRO A 107 -36.43 30.77 -4.38
C PRO A 107 -36.24 31.04 -2.88
N VAL A 108 -35.20 31.79 -2.49
CA VAL A 108 -34.91 32.14 -1.09
C VAL A 108 -35.90 33.19 -0.60
N LEU A 109 -36.12 34.24 -1.39
CA LEU A 109 -37.12 35.27 -1.07
C LEU A 109 -38.53 34.68 -1.09
N ARG A 110 -38.85 33.83 -2.08
CA ARG A 110 -40.14 33.15 -2.18
C ARG A 110 -40.40 32.25 -0.98
N LEU A 111 -39.41 31.48 -0.54
CA LEU A 111 -39.50 30.67 0.67
C LEU A 111 -39.78 31.53 1.92
N LYS A 112 -39.07 32.65 2.07
CA LYS A 112 -39.29 33.58 3.19
C LYS A 112 -40.71 34.15 3.19
N ILE A 113 -41.23 34.56 2.04
CA ILE A 113 -42.61 35.05 1.89
C ILE A 113 -43.61 33.93 2.24
N GLY A 114 -43.37 32.70 1.79
CA GLY A 114 -44.19 31.54 2.12
C GLY A 114 -44.22 31.23 3.63
N GLN A 115 -43.07 31.33 4.30
CA GLN A 115 -42.97 31.19 5.77
C GLN A 115 -43.77 32.26 6.51
N GLU A 116 -43.71 33.52 6.04
CA GLU A 116 -44.53 34.61 6.59
C GLU A 116 -46.03 34.36 6.39
N LEU A 117 -46.44 33.91 5.20
CA LEU A 117 -47.83 33.52 4.89
C LEU A 117 -48.32 32.41 5.82
N LYS A 118 -47.53 31.35 6.01
CA LYS A 118 -47.85 30.24 6.91
C LYS A 118 -48.00 30.69 8.37
N ARG A 119 -47.17 31.63 8.82
CA ARG A 119 -47.23 32.18 10.19
C ARG A 119 -48.44 33.08 10.40
N ASN A 120 -48.76 33.93 9.42
CA ASN A 120 -49.79 34.96 9.57
C ASN A 120 -51.20 34.42 9.23
N TYR A 121 -51.31 33.40 8.37
CA TYR A 121 -52.58 32.85 7.85
C TYR A 121 -52.69 31.32 8.00
N PRO A 122 -52.42 30.72 9.18
CA PRO A 122 -52.25 29.27 9.33
C PRO A 122 -53.48 28.42 8.99
N GLN A 123 -54.69 29.00 9.00
CA GLN A 123 -55.95 28.30 8.77
C GLN A 123 -56.45 28.40 7.31
N ASN A 124 -55.76 29.12 6.43
CA ASN A 124 -56.23 29.30 5.05
C ASN A 124 -55.91 28.04 4.20
N PRO A 125 -56.89 27.49 3.44
CA PRO A 125 -56.67 26.34 2.56
C PRO A 125 -55.53 26.51 1.53
N ARG A 126 -55.28 27.74 1.06
CA ARG A 126 -54.19 28.04 0.12
C ARG A 126 -52.80 27.92 0.76
N VAL A 127 -52.70 28.08 2.09
CA VAL A 127 -51.43 27.89 2.82
C VAL A 127 -50.98 26.43 2.78
N ALA A 128 -51.90 25.47 2.71
CA ALA A 128 -51.54 24.05 2.54
C ALA A 128 -50.84 23.79 1.19
N ALA A 129 -51.33 24.41 0.11
CA ALA A 129 -50.69 24.32 -1.21
C ALA A 129 -49.30 24.98 -1.23
N ILE A 130 -49.18 26.15 -0.60
CA ILE A 130 -47.88 26.83 -0.42
C ILE A 130 -46.93 25.97 0.41
N ALA A 131 -47.39 25.32 1.48
CA ALA A 131 -46.54 24.49 2.32
C ALA A 131 -45.88 23.34 1.54
N SER A 132 -46.59 22.72 0.59
CA SER A 132 -46.02 21.71 -0.30
C SER A 132 -44.96 22.30 -1.24
N GLU A 133 -45.20 23.47 -1.80
CA GLU A 133 -44.26 24.15 -2.70
C GLU A 133 -43.03 24.66 -1.95
N MET A 134 -43.20 25.18 -0.73
CA MET A 134 -42.12 25.55 0.18
C MET A 134 -41.18 24.38 0.45
N GLY A 135 -41.71 23.16 0.60
CA GLY A 135 -40.88 21.96 0.73
C GLY A 135 -39.97 21.74 -0.48
N GLY A 136 -40.44 22.04 -1.69
CA GLY A 136 -39.64 22.03 -2.91
C GLY A 136 -38.57 23.13 -2.93
N LEU A 137 -38.92 24.35 -2.51
CA LEU A 137 -37.98 25.48 -2.42
C LEU A 137 -36.88 25.24 -1.37
N GLU A 138 -37.22 24.62 -0.24
CA GLU A 138 -36.27 24.23 0.81
C GLU A 138 -35.27 23.19 0.29
N LEU A 139 -35.75 22.20 -0.46
CA LEU A 139 -34.89 21.21 -1.11
C LEU A 139 -33.99 21.85 -2.18
N GLU A 140 -34.50 22.81 -2.96
CA GLU A 140 -33.70 23.58 -3.92
C GLU A 140 -32.63 24.44 -3.24
N LEU A 141 -32.96 25.06 -2.11
CA LEU A 141 -32.00 25.83 -1.30
C LEU A 141 -30.90 24.93 -0.74
N PHE A 142 -31.26 23.74 -0.24
CA PHE A 142 -30.29 22.72 0.16
C PHE A 142 -29.36 22.34 -1.01
N GLU A 143 -29.92 22.04 -2.19
CA GLU A 143 -29.13 21.68 -3.36
C GLU A 143 -28.23 22.79 -3.87
N SER A 144 -28.70 24.03 -3.87
CA SER A 144 -27.89 25.19 -4.26
C SER A 144 -26.73 25.41 -3.29
N SER A 145 -26.97 25.22 -1.98
CA SER A 145 -25.94 25.29 -0.94
C SER A 145 -24.93 24.15 -1.09
N TYR A 146 -25.39 22.94 -1.40
CA TYR A 146 -24.52 21.81 -1.71
C TYR A 146 -23.66 22.11 -2.95
N ARG A 147 -24.23 22.59 -4.05
CA ARG A 147 -23.45 22.95 -5.27
C ARG A 147 -22.38 24.01 -4.97
N LYS A 148 -22.71 25.02 -4.16
CA LYS A 148 -21.74 26.04 -3.71
C LYS A 148 -20.62 25.43 -2.88
N PHE A 149 -20.95 24.52 -1.97
CA PHE A 149 -19.97 23.76 -1.20
C PHE A 149 -19.10 22.88 -2.12
N ASP A 150 -19.70 22.15 -3.06
CA ASP A 150 -19.02 21.21 -3.94
C ASP A 150 -17.95 21.90 -4.80
N ALA A 151 -18.28 23.10 -5.31
CA ALA A 151 -17.38 23.94 -6.09
C ALA A 151 -16.26 24.58 -5.24
N ASN A 152 -16.52 24.89 -3.96
CA ASN A 152 -15.53 25.48 -3.05
C ASN A 152 -15.69 24.93 -1.63
N PRO A 153 -15.12 23.74 -1.35
CA PRO A 153 -15.28 23.07 -0.06
C PRO A 153 -14.57 23.84 1.07
N ASN A 154 -15.32 24.24 2.09
CA ASN A 154 -14.80 24.84 3.32
C ASN A 154 -15.76 24.64 4.49
N ALA A 155 -15.29 24.91 5.71
CA ALA A 155 -16.07 24.68 6.94
C ALA A 155 -17.37 25.50 7.00
N ALA A 156 -17.37 26.75 6.53
CA ALA A 156 -18.57 27.60 6.57
C ALA A 156 -19.67 27.09 5.64
N ASN A 157 -19.31 26.78 4.39
CA ASN A 157 -20.23 26.21 3.41
C ASN A 157 -20.74 24.82 3.87
N LEU A 158 -19.85 23.99 4.44
CA LEU A 158 -20.24 22.69 4.98
C LEU A 158 -21.28 22.84 6.09
N LYS A 159 -21.07 23.79 7.01
CA LYS A 159 -22.03 24.05 8.09
C LYS A 159 -23.42 24.36 7.54
N THR A 160 -23.52 25.23 6.53
CA THR A 160 -24.80 25.54 5.87
C THR A 160 -25.46 24.30 5.27
N VAL A 161 -24.70 23.44 4.60
CA VAL A 161 -25.22 22.18 4.03
C VAL A 161 -25.72 21.24 5.13
N LEU A 162 -24.99 21.12 6.24
CA LEU A 162 -25.39 20.28 7.37
C LEU A 162 -26.66 20.79 8.05
N ASP A 163 -26.75 22.09 8.29
CA ASP A 163 -27.92 22.72 8.92
C ASP A 163 -29.18 22.47 8.07
N LEU A 164 -29.13 22.85 6.78
CA LEU A 164 -30.26 22.70 5.85
C LEU A 164 -30.63 21.24 5.59
N GLY A 165 -29.63 20.36 5.43
CA GLY A 165 -29.89 18.94 5.20
C GLY A 165 -30.49 18.24 6.41
N THR A 166 -30.05 18.61 7.63
CA THR A 166 -30.65 18.07 8.86
C THR A 166 -32.07 18.57 9.06
N GLU A 167 -32.33 19.86 8.77
CA GLU A 167 -33.69 20.39 8.76
C GLU A 167 -34.59 19.64 7.77
N GLN A 168 -34.07 19.34 6.58
CA GLN A 168 -34.81 18.56 5.60
C GLN A 168 -35.09 17.14 6.11
N LEU A 169 -34.10 16.44 6.66
CA LEU A 169 -34.28 15.08 7.20
C LEU A 169 -35.24 14.97 8.38
N ASN A 170 -35.51 16.07 9.10
CA ASN A 170 -36.48 16.11 10.19
C ASN A 170 -37.94 16.18 9.70
N LYS A 171 -38.17 16.32 8.39
CA LYS A 171 -39.50 16.34 7.76
C LYS A 171 -39.91 14.94 7.30
N ASN A 172 -41.20 14.74 7.06
CA ASN A 172 -41.71 13.51 6.46
C ASN A 172 -41.42 13.49 4.95
N ASN A 173 -40.22 13.04 4.58
CA ASN A 173 -39.77 12.99 3.19
C ASN A 173 -40.18 11.68 2.52
N ASP A 174 -40.44 11.73 1.22
CA ASP A 174 -40.47 10.51 0.41
C ASP A 174 -39.06 9.88 0.33
N ARG A 175 -39.03 8.60 -0.05
CA ARG A 175 -37.79 7.82 -0.12
C ARG A 175 -36.73 8.41 -1.04
N MET A 176 -37.11 9.00 -2.18
CA MET A 176 -36.16 9.55 -3.14
C MET A 176 -35.56 10.86 -2.62
N THR A 177 -36.35 11.69 -1.94
CA THR A 177 -35.85 12.89 -1.26
C THR A 177 -34.91 12.52 -0.12
N GLU A 178 -35.25 11.51 0.70
CA GLU A 178 -34.38 11.03 1.77
C GLU A 178 -33.05 10.49 1.23
N LEU A 179 -33.09 9.63 0.21
CA LEU A 179 -31.90 9.11 -0.47
C LEU A 179 -31.00 10.24 -0.96
N HIS A 180 -31.60 11.23 -1.63
CA HIS A 180 -30.89 12.36 -2.22
C HIS A 180 -30.17 13.20 -1.14
N VAL A 181 -30.90 13.63 -0.10
CA VAL A 181 -30.35 14.46 0.98
C VAL A 181 -29.25 13.72 1.75
N ARG A 182 -29.47 12.45 2.11
CA ARG A 182 -28.44 11.66 2.82
C ARG A 182 -27.18 11.46 2.00
N THR A 183 -27.32 11.25 0.69
CA THR A 183 -26.18 11.10 -0.23
C THR A 183 -25.37 12.40 -0.31
N ARG A 184 -26.03 13.56 -0.36
CA ARG A 184 -25.36 14.87 -0.32
C ARG A 184 -24.66 15.14 1.01
N LEU A 185 -25.28 14.80 2.14
CA LEU A 185 -24.66 14.94 3.46
C LEU A 185 -23.46 14.01 3.63
N ALA A 186 -23.56 12.76 3.17
CA ALA A 186 -22.44 11.82 3.13
C ALA A 186 -21.29 12.35 2.26
N SER A 187 -21.60 12.92 1.10
CA SER A 187 -20.62 13.55 0.22
C SER A 187 -19.94 14.75 0.89
N ALA A 188 -20.72 15.67 1.46
CA ALA A 188 -20.22 16.89 2.06
C ALA A 188 -19.32 16.63 3.27
N THR A 189 -19.76 15.75 4.17
CA THR A 189 -18.96 15.35 5.34
C THR A 189 -17.70 14.59 4.95
N GLY A 190 -17.77 13.68 3.97
CA GLY A 190 -16.62 12.97 3.43
C GLY A 190 -15.58 13.89 2.80
N LYS A 191 -16.03 14.88 1.99
CA LYS A 191 -15.14 15.91 1.43
C LYS A 191 -14.53 16.80 2.52
N GLY A 192 -15.30 17.17 3.54
CA GLY A 192 -14.79 17.92 4.70
C GLY A 192 -13.73 17.16 5.49
N MET A 193 -13.94 15.84 5.63
CA MET A 193 -12.98 14.93 6.22
C MET A 193 -11.70 14.89 5.39
N VAL A 194 -11.79 14.61 4.09
CA VAL A 194 -10.65 14.58 3.14
C VAL A 194 -9.87 15.90 3.17
N GLY A 195 -10.57 17.04 3.15
CA GLY A 195 -9.97 18.38 3.20
C GLY A 195 -9.49 18.83 4.59
N ASN A 196 -9.63 17.98 5.61
CA ASN A 196 -9.22 18.25 7.00
C ASN A 196 -9.85 19.50 7.65
N PHE A 197 -11.08 19.85 7.26
CA PHE A 197 -11.85 20.95 7.88
C PHE A 197 -13.15 20.48 8.54
N TYR A 198 -13.34 19.17 8.64
CA TYR A 198 -14.42 18.52 9.39
C TYR A 198 -13.90 17.25 10.07
N THR A 199 -14.09 17.14 11.38
CA THR A 199 -13.47 16.09 12.22
C THR A 199 -14.49 15.19 12.93
N ASP A 200 -15.79 15.48 12.81
CA ASP A 200 -16.85 14.67 13.41
C ASP A 200 -17.04 13.36 12.63
N LEU A 201 -16.29 12.34 13.07
CA LEU A 201 -16.24 11.01 12.47
C LEU A 201 -17.55 10.25 12.64
N GLU A 202 -18.22 10.42 13.77
CA GLU A 202 -19.46 9.69 14.08
C GLU A 202 -20.58 10.16 13.15
N ASN A 203 -20.78 11.47 13.02
CA ASN A 203 -21.80 12.00 12.11
C ASN A 203 -21.45 11.70 10.64
N SER A 204 -20.19 11.83 10.26
CA SER A 204 -19.72 11.45 8.90
C SER A 204 -20.05 10.00 8.57
N ARG A 205 -19.75 9.07 9.49
CA ARG A 205 -20.06 7.65 9.36
C ARG A 205 -21.56 7.41 9.30
N LYS A 206 -22.35 8.07 10.16
CA LYS A 206 -23.81 7.95 10.20
C LYS A 206 -24.44 8.32 8.87
N TYR A 207 -24.09 9.47 8.29
CA TYR A 207 -24.66 9.87 7.00
C TYR A 207 -24.26 8.91 5.88
N ALA A 208 -22.99 8.50 5.83
CA ALA A 208 -22.51 7.59 4.79
C ALA A 208 -23.12 6.19 4.90
N SER A 209 -23.26 5.63 6.11
CA SER A 209 -23.88 4.30 6.29
C SER A 209 -25.35 4.30 5.92
N GLN A 210 -26.09 5.35 6.27
CA GLN A 210 -27.49 5.50 5.90
C GLN A 210 -27.67 5.72 4.39
N ALA A 211 -26.83 6.55 3.76
CA ALA A 211 -26.83 6.73 2.32
C ALA A 211 -26.50 5.41 1.60
N LEU A 212 -25.48 4.68 2.06
CA LEU A 212 -25.08 3.39 1.49
C LEU A 212 -26.23 2.38 1.54
N ALA A 213 -26.90 2.24 2.69
CA ALA A 213 -28.02 1.32 2.84
C ALA A 213 -29.17 1.63 1.86
N LEU A 214 -29.44 2.91 1.59
CA LEU A 214 -30.45 3.31 0.62
C LEU A 214 -30.01 3.07 -0.83
N LEU A 215 -28.75 3.34 -1.17
CA LEU A 215 -28.18 3.14 -2.51
C LEU A 215 -28.02 1.66 -2.88
N GLU A 216 -27.82 0.78 -1.90
CA GLU A 216 -27.73 -0.67 -2.10
C GLU A 216 -29.11 -1.35 -2.20
N ASN A 217 -30.14 -0.79 -1.57
CA ASN A 217 -31.48 -1.37 -1.56
C ASN A 217 -32.25 -1.09 -2.86
N THR A 218 -32.16 -2.02 -3.82
CA THR A 218 -32.88 -1.96 -5.10
C THR A 218 -34.33 -2.44 -5.02
N ALA A 219 -34.69 -3.23 -4.01
CA ALA A 219 -35.95 -4.00 -3.95
C ALA A 219 -37.22 -3.15 -3.73
N SER A 220 -37.07 -1.89 -3.33
CA SER A 220 -38.18 -1.04 -2.91
C SER A 220 -38.39 0.20 -3.80
N VAL A 221 -37.74 0.25 -4.97
CA VAL A 221 -37.79 1.42 -5.87
C VAL A 221 -38.94 1.27 -6.86
N SER A 222 -39.77 2.30 -7.00
CA SER A 222 -40.89 2.29 -7.95
C SER A 222 -40.37 2.31 -9.40
N SER A 223 -41.14 1.76 -10.35
CA SER A 223 -40.77 1.83 -11.78
C SER A 223 -40.64 3.26 -12.31
N GLN A 224 -41.29 4.24 -11.67
CA GLN A 224 -41.21 5.65 -12.06
C GLN A 224 -39.89 6.31 -11.60
N ASP A 225 -39.32 5.84 -10.50
CA ASP A 225 -38.09 6.41 -9.91
C ASP A 225 -36.81 5.67 -10.32
N ILE A 226 -36.94 4.53 -11.03
CA ILE A 226 -35.82 3.61 -11.25
C ILE A 226 -34.65 4.24 -12.00
N ASP A 227 -34.90 5.08 -13.01
CA ASP A 227 -33.85 5.74 -13.77
C ASP A 227 -33.10 6.78 -12.94
N LYS A 228 -33.85 7.58 -12.16
CA LYS A 228 -33.30 8.57 -11.23
C LYS A 228 -32.48 7.88 -10.13
N PHE A 229 -32.99 6.77 -9.60
CA PHE A 229 -32.28 5.94 -8.62
C PHE A 229 -30.99 5.37 -9.19
N ASN A 230 -31.02 4.80 -10.39
CA ASN A 230 -29.85 4.23 -11.05
C ASN A 230 -28.77 5.28 -11.34
N SER A 231 -29.17 6.49 -11.76
CA SER A 231 -28.24 7.63 -11.91
C SER A 231 -27.59 8.01 -10.59
N LEU A 232 -28.39 8.21 -9.52
CA LEU A 232 -27.85 8.50 -8.19
C LEU A 232 -26.89 7.42 -7.70
N ARG A 233 -27.21 6.15 -7.94
CA ARG A 233 -26.37 5.01 -7.60
C ARG A 233 -25.04 5.03 -8.36
N ALA A 234 -25.08 5.21 -9.67
CA ALA A 234 -23.88 5.27 -10.50
C ALA A 234 -22.94 6.41 -10.08
N ASP A 235 -23.50 7.59 -9.79
CA ASP A 235 -22.71 8.79 -9.51
C ASP A 235 -22.09 8.81 -8.11
N ASN A 236 -22.71 8.14 -7.12
CA ASN A 236 -22.36 8.35 -5.71
C ASN A 236 -21.80 7.11 -5.01
N LEU A 237 -22.13 5.89 -5.47
CA LEU A 237 -21.83 4.68 -4.70
C LEU A 237 -20.31 4.46 -4.52
N GLY A 238 -19.52 4.69 -5.57
CA GLY A 238 -18.06 4.62 -5.47
C GLY A 238 -17.45 5.64 -4.50
N MET A 239 -18.07 6.81 -4.36
CA MET A 239 -17.63 7.85 -3.42
C MET A 239 -18.00 7.49 -1.98
N VAL A 240 -19.23 7.02 -1.75
CA VAL A 240 -19.70 6.60 -0.43
C VAL A 240 -18.85 5.44 0.10
N TYR A 241 -18.51 4.45 -0.74
CA TYR A 241 -17.58 3.39 -0.37
C TYR A 241 -16.18 3.90 -0.02
N GLN A 242 -15.64 4.84 -0.78
CA GLN A 242 -14.35 5.47 -0.45
C GLN A 242 -14.38 6.10 0.95
N PHE A 243 -15.45 6.83 1.27
CA PHE A 243 -15.61 7.45 2.58
C PHE A 243 -15.80 6.44 3.71
N MET A 244 -16.54 5.35 3.48
CA MET A 244 -16.63 4.26 4.47
C MET A 244 -15.26 3.67 4.78
N GLY A 245 -14.43 3.44 3.76
CA GLY A 245 -13.03 3.02 3.93
C GLY A 245 -12.21 4.04 4.72
N LEU A 246 -12.29 5.32 4.36
CA LEU A 246 -11.63 6.42 5.08
C LEU A 246 -12.02 6.45 6.56
N TYR A 247 -13.30 6.30 6.88
CA TYR A 247 -13.78 6.38 8.25
C TYR A 247 -13.30 5.20 9.09
N LEU A 248 -13.20 4.01 8.51
CA LEU A 248 -12.63 2.85 9.18
C LEU A 248 -11.16 3.06 9.54
N LEU A 249 -10.40 3.71 8.65
CA LEU A 249 -9.00 4.08 8.88
C LEU A 249 -8.81 5.22 9.89
N ARG A 250 -9.83 6.08 10.07
CA ARG A 250 -9.82 7.23 11.00
C ARG A 250 -10.17 6.90 12.45
N GLN A 251 -10.67 5.71 12.72
CA GLN A 251 -11.02 5.30 14.09
C GLN A 251 -9.80 5.27 15.01
N GLN A 252 -10.05 5.37 16.32
CA GLN A 252 -9.00 5.22 17.33
C GLN A 252 -8.24 3.89 17.17
N ALA A 253 -8.99 2.82 16.93
CA ALA A 253 -8.51 1.51 16.48
C ALA A 253 -8.95 1.30 15.01
N PRO A 254 -8.06 1.52 14.04
CA PRO A 254 -8.39 1.35 12.63
C PRO A 254 -8.70 -0.11 12.29
N ASP A 255 -9.70 -0.32 11.43
CA ASP A 255 -10.04 -1.64 10.89
C ASP A 255 -9.62 -1.70 9.41
N ALA A 256 -8.39 -2.18 9.19
CA ALA A 256 -7.80 -2.22 7.86
C ALA A 256 -8.51 -3.23 6.93
N ASP A 257 -9.00 -4.35 7.46
CA ASP A 257 -9.64 -5.40 6.67
C ASP A 257 -11.00 -4.94 6.12
N GLN A 258 -11.85 -4.37 6.98
CA GLN A 258 -13.10 -3.79 6.52
C GLN A 258 -12.86 -2.59 5.58
N ALA A 259 -11.83 -1.77 5.84
CA ALA A 259 -11.50 -0.65 4.97
C ALA A 259 -11.13 -1.11 3.56
N ILE A 260 -10.28 -2.15 3.44
CA ILE A 260 -9.93 -2.75 2.14
C ILE A 260 -11.18 -3.24 1.40
N GLY A 261 -12.11 -3.88 2.11
CA GLY A 261 -13.38 -4.35 1.54
C GLY A 261 -14.18 -3.23 0.87
N PHE A 262 -14.39 -2.12 1.57
CA PHE A 262 -15.08 -0.96 0.99
C PHE A 262 -14.29 -0.29 -0.14
N LEU A 263 -12.96 -0.18 0.00
CA LEU A 263 -12.11 0.48 -0.99
C LEU A 263 -11.97 -0.35 -2.29
N ASN A 264 -12.07 -1.68 -2.20
CA ASN A 264 -12.19 -2.53 -3.39
C ASN A 264 -13.48 -2.24 -4.16
N ARG A 265 -14.63 -2.18 -3.47
CA ARG A 265 -15.89 -1.79 -4.11
C ARG A 265 -15.82 -0.38 -4.68
N ALA A 266 -15.21 0.57 -3.97
CA ALA A 266 -15.00 1.93 -4.48
C ALA A 266 -14.20 1.94 -5.80
N ALA A 267 -13.18 1.07 -5.93
CA ALA A 267 -12.35 0.96 -7.13
C ALA A 267 -13.14 0.37 -8.33
N GLU A 268 -14.08 -0.55 -8.11
CA GLU A 268 -14.93 -1.12 -9.17
C GLU A 268 -15.75 -0.05 -9.90
N PHE A 269 -16.29 0.93 -9.17
CA PHE A 269 -17.04 2.07 -9.75
C PHE A 269 -16.14 3.11 -10.44
N LYS A 270 -14.82 2.95 -10.38
CA LYS A 270 -13.83 3.95 -10.79
C LYS A 270 -12.78 3.39 -11.75
N ALA A 271 -13.03 2.23 -12.35
CA ALA A 271 -12.09 1.51 -13.22
C ALA A 271 -12.05 2.00 -14.69
N GLY A 272 -12.71 3.11 -15.04
CA GLY A 272 -12.75 3.66 -16.40
C GLY A 272 -11.60 4.63 -16.73
N SER A 273 -11.30 4.83 -18.01
CA SER A 273 -10.28 5.78 -18.51
C SER A 273 -10.58 7.24 -18.15
N SER A 274 -11.84 7.57 -17.86
CA SER A 274 -12.29 8.91 -17.46
C SER A 274 -12.30 9.13 -15.94
N ALA A 275 -12.08 8.09 -15.12
CA ALA A 275 -12.10 8.21 -13.66
C ALA A 275 -10.74 8.70 -13.15
N VAL A 276 -10.74 9.87 -12.50
CA VAL A 276 -9.54 10.51 -11.94
C VAL A 276 -9.65 10.51 -10.43
N ASP A 277 -9.34 9.37 -9.79
CA ASP A 277 -9.45 9.23 -8.34
C ASP A 277 -8.25 8.51 -7.71
N PRO A 278 -7.15 9.24 -7.46
CA PRO A 278 -6.02 8.69 -6.74
C PRO A 278 -6.32 8.38 -5.26
N ASN A 279 -7.35 9.00 -4.65
CA ASN A 279 -7.61 8.88 -3.22
C ASN A 279 -8.06 7.46 -2.83
N THR A 280 -8.87 6.79 -3.66
CA THR A 280 -9.32 5.41 -3.38
C THR A 280 -8.12 4.47 -3.25
N PHE A 281 -7.20 4.52 -4.21
CA PHE A 281 -6.02 3.67 -4.24
C PHE A 281 -5.04 4.02 -3.13
N TRP A 282 -4.89 5.31 -2.81
CA TRP A 282 -4.06 5.75 -1.70
C TRP A 282 -4.57 5.25 -0.35
N LEU A 283 -5.87 5.37 -0.09
CA LEU A 283 -6.49 4.83 1.14
C LEU A 283 -6.37 3.31 1.21
N ARG A 284 -6.44 2.62 0.07
CA ARG A 284 -6.30 1.15 0.02
C ARG A 284 -4.86 0.74 0.29
N ALA A 285 -3.89 1.47 -0.26
CA ALA A 285 -2.48 1.30 0.06
C ALA A 285 -2.23 1.52 1.56
N MET A 286 -2.79 2.58 2.14
CA MET A 286 -2.67 2.86 3.57
C MET A 286 -3.20 1.70 4.43
N ALA A 287 -4.38 1.16 4.10
CA ALA A 287 -4.94 0.01 4.81
C ALA A 287 -4.06 -1.25 4.69
N ARG A 288 -3.52 -1.52 3.49
CA ARG A 288 -2.60 -2.63 3.24
C ARG A 288 -1.25 -2.46 3.93
N ASP A 289 -0.72 -1.24 3.99
CA ASP A 289 0.50 -0.92 4.71
C ASP A 289 0.32 -1.15 6.22
N MET A 290 -0.84 -0.79 6.80
CA MET A 290 -1.13 -1.13 8.21
C MET A 290 -1.06 -2.64 8.48
N LYS A 291 -1.58 -3.47 7.55
CA LYS A 291 -1.44 -4.93 7.65
C LYS A 291 0.01 -5.36 7.48
N PHE A 292 0.73 -4.76 6.54
CA PHE A 292 2.14 -5.04 6.27
C PHE A 292 3.01 -4.75 7.50
N GLN A 293 2.81 -3.62 8.18
CA GLN A 293 3.52 -3.27 9.41
C GLN A 293 3.18 -4.23 10.56
N LYS A 294 1.90 -4.58 10.75
CA LYS A 294 1.46 -5.52 11.79
C LYS A 294 2.09 -6.90 11.60
N SER A 295 2.02 -7.48 10.40
CA SER A 295 2.70 -8.73 10.08
C SER A 295 4.23 -8.59 10.21
N GLY A 296 4.76 -7.41 9.90
CA GLY A 296 6.13 -6.93 10.17
C GLY A 296 6.58 -7.20 11.60
N GLU A 297 5.81 -6.69 12.54
CA GLU A 297 6.04 -6.83 13.97
C GLU A 297 5.87 -8.28 14.44
N GLU A 298 4.81 -8.97 14.01
CA GLU A 298 4.60 -10.39 14.32
C GLU A 298 5.80 -11.25 13.90
N TYR A 299 6.33 -11.02 12.70
CA TYR A 299 7.52 -11.73 12.21
C TYR A 299 8.78 -11.38 13.01
N ARG A 300 9.01 -10.10 13.30
CA ARG A 300 10.18 -9.65 14.10
C ARG A 300 10.16 -10.22 15.51
N ASN A 301 8.97 -10.42 16.08
CA ASN A 301 8.79 -10.98 17.42
C ASN A 301 8.96 -12.50 17.47
N LEU A 302 9.06 -13.20 16.32
CA LEU A 302 9.37 -14.63 16.32
C LEU A 302 10.80 -14.89 16.81
N PRO A 303 11.00 -15.87 17.73
CA PRO A 303 12.33 -16.37 18.08
C PRO A 303 13.12 -16.76 16.83
N LYS A 304 14.44 -16.52 16.80
CA LYS A 304 15.28 -16.76 15.61
C LYS A 304 15.14 -18.18 15.05
N ASN A 305 15.06 -19.19 15.92
CA ASN A 305 14.87 -20.59 15.54
C ASN A 305 13.48 -20.91 14.96
N GLN A 306 12.49 -20.05 15.15
CA GLN A 306 11.13 -20.20 14.60
C GLN A 306 10.92 -19.41 13.30
N ARG A 307 11.88 -18.57 12.89
CA ARG A 307 11.82 -17.78 11.64
C ARG A 307 11.99 -18.62 10.36
N VAL A 308 12.30 -19.91 10.50
CA VAL A 308 12.33 -20.92 9.42
C VAL A 308 11.13 -21.89 9.48
N GLY A 309 10.23 -21.75 10.46
CA GLY A 309 9.07 -22.61 10.67
C GLY A 309 7.82 -22.21 9.88
N ARG A 310 6.77 -23.05 9.90
CA ARG A 310 5.50 -22.83 9.18
C ARG A 310 4.83 -21.49 9.48
N GLN A 311 4.92 -21.01 10.72
CA GLN A 311 4.37 -19.73 11.14
C GLN A 311 5.08 -18.55 10.43
N ALA A 312 6.41 -18.58 10.37
CA ALA A 312 7.19 -17.59 9.65
C ALA A 312 6.93 -17.63 8.15
N GLN A 313 6.80 -18.82 7.56
CA GLN A 313 6.45 -19.00 6.14
C GLN A 313 5.06 -18.45 5.82
N SER A 314 4.07 -18.66 6.69
CA SER A 314 2.73 -18.08 6.54
C SER A 314 2.75 -16.55 6.57
N LEU A 315 3.50 -15.96 7.50
CA LEU A 315 3.72 -14.51 7.53
C LEU A 315 4.41 -14.02 6.24
N CYS A 316 5.40 -14.77 5.74
CA CYS A 316 6.08 -14.47 4.47
C CYS A 316 5.16 -14.48 3.25
N ALA A 317 4.22 -15.43 3.17
CA ALA A 317 3.21 -15.43 2.11
C ALA A 317 2.33 -14.17 2.16
N ILE A 318 1.89 -13.79 3.36
CA ILE A 318 1.11 -12.57 3.59
C ILE A 318 1.90 -11.32 3.16
N PHE A 319 3.20 -11.23 3.51
CA PHE A 319 4.04 -10.11 3.07
C PHE A 319 4.12 -9.99 1.55
N ASN A 320 4.39 -11.10 0.85
CA ASN A 320 4.53 -11.08 -0.61
C ASN A 320 3.24 -10.66 -1.29
N GLU A 321 2.10 -11.14 -0.81
CA GLU A 321 0.78 -10.71 -1.30
C GLU A 321 0.57 -9.21 -1.07
N LEU A 322 0.81 -8.73 0.14
CA LEU A 322 0.64 -7.32 0.49
C LEU A 322 1.57 -6.41 -0.33
N VAL A 323 2.80 -6.82 -0.59
CA VAL A 323 3.75 -6.06 -1.43
C VAL A 323 3.22 -5.91 -2.85
N ASN A 324 2.77 -7.00 -3.48
CA ASN A 324 2.22 -6.93 -4.84
C ASN A 324 1.00 -6.01 -4.90
N GLN A 325 0.10 -6.14 -3.92
CA GLN A 325 -1.08 -5.29 -3.78
C GLN A 325 -0.73 -3.81 -3.55
N LEU A 326 0.29 -3.51 -2.74
CA LEU A 326 0.78 -2.15 -2.52
C LEU A 326 1.41 -1.56 -3.80
N ILE A 327 2.17 -2.36 -4.55
CA ILE A 327 2.74 -1.94 -5.84
C ILE A 327 1.62 -1.54 -6.80
N GLU A 328 0.58 -2.36 -6.92
CA GLU A 328 -0.60 -2.08 -7.76
C GLU A 328 -1.32 -0.78 -7.34
N ASP A 329 -1.50 -0.57 -6.03
CA ASP A 329 -2.15 0.63 -5.54
C ASP A 329 -1.30 1.88 -5.80
N TYR A 330 -0.01 1.88 -5.48
CA TYR A 330 0.85 3.03 -5.73
C TYR A 330 0.99 3.33 -7.23
N ALA A 331 1.08 2.31 -8.08
CA ALA A 331 1.03 2.49 -9.53
C ALA A 331 -0.27 3.16 -9.99
N SER A 332 -1.41 2.75 -9.41
CA SER A 332 -2.71 3.37 -9.68
C SER A 332 -2.77 4.82 -9.19
N VAL A 333 -2.23 5.12 -8.00
CA VAL A 333 -2.12 6.50 -7.49
C VAL A 333 -1.29 7.35 -8.44
N ILE A 334 -0.14 6.86 -8.91
CA ILE A 334 0.72 7.60 -9.86
C ILE A 334 -0.04 7.87 -11.16
N LYS A 335 -0.71 6.87 -11.71
CA LYS A 335 -1.50 6.96 -12.94
C LYS A 335 -2.62 8.00 -12.83
N PHE A 336 -3.38 8.00 -11.74
CA PHE A 336 -4.55 8.89 -11.60
C PHE A 336 -4.17 10.27 -11.06
N SER A 337 -3.06 10.42 -10.33
CA SER A 337 -2.60 11.72 -9.82
C SER A 337 -2.12 12.65 -10.92
N SER A 338 -1.53 12.12 -12.00
CA SER A 338 -1.13 12.93 -13.16
C SER A 338 -2.34 13.54 -13.87
N ALA A 339 -3.45 12.80 -13.97
CA ALA A 339 -4.70 13.30 -14.53
C ALA A 339 -5.43 14.26 -13.56
N ALA A 340 -5.24 14.11 -12.25
CA ALA A 340 -5.83 14.96 -11.22
C ALA A 340 -5.06 16.28 -10.97
N GLY A 341 -3.87 16.43 -11.54
CA GLY A 341 -2.96 17.55 -11.21
C GLY A 341 -2.40 17.50 -9.79
N SER A 342 -2.46 16.34 -9.10
CA SER A 342 -2.00 16.20 -7.71
C SER A 342 -0.53 15.77 -7.64
N THR A 343 0.37 16.73 -7.78
CA THR A 343 1.83 16.48 -7.76
C THR A 343 2.34 15.91 -6.44
N GLN A 344 1.72 16.28 -5.32
CA GLN A 344 2.07 15.77 -3.99
C GLN A 344 1.81 14.27 -3.88
N LEU A 345 0.57 13.83 -4.15
CA LEU A 345 0.19 12.41 -4.09
C LEU A 345 1.04 11.54 -5.02
N GLN A 346 1.33 12.05 -6.22
CA GLN A 346 2.19 11.38 -7.17
C GLN A 346 3.61 11.19 -6.61
N GLY A 347 4.21 12.23 -6.04
CA GLY A 347 5.54 12.18 -5.45
C GLY A 347 5.61 11.24 -4.23
N GLU A 348 4.57 11.26 -3.38
CA GLU A 348 4.48 10.36 -2.23
C GLU A 348 4.35 8.89 -2.65
N ALA A 349 3.53 8.60 -3.65
CA ALA A 349 3.39 7.24 -4.18
C ALA A 349 4.69 6.73 -4.83
N ILE A 350 5.42 7.59 -5.56
CA ILE A 350 6.76 7.24 -6.11
C ILE A 350 7.73 6.93 -4.97
N SER A 351 7.75 7.77 -3.92
CA SER A 351 8.61 7.55 -2.76
C SER A 351 8.27 6.25 -2.04
N ALA A 352 6.99 5.97 -1.80
CA ALA A 352 6.53 4.75 -1.15
C ALA A 352 6.87 3.51 -1.98
N LEU A 353 6.68 3.58 -3.31
CA LEU A 353 7.06 2.50 -4.23
C LEU A 353 8.57 2.25 -4.24
N SER A 354 9.38 3.31 -4.21
CA SER A 354 10.84 3.19 -4.11
C SER A 354 11.28 2.58 -2.77
N GLN A 355 10.66 2.99 -1.66
CA GLN A 355 10.91 2.39 -0.35
C GLN A 355 10.49 0.94 -0.29
N LEU A 356 9.36 0.57 -0.89
CA LEU A 356 8.99 -0.83 -1.04
C LEU A 356 10.06 -1.58 -1.83
N ALA A 357 10.53 -1.05 -2.95
CA ALA A 357 11.54 -1.71 -3.79
C ALA A 357 12.92 -1.85 -3.12
N THR A 358 13.31 -0.90 -2.27
CA THR A 358 14.68 -0.80 -1.72
C THR A 358 14.81 -1.11 -0.23
N GLY A 359 13.70 -1.17 0.50
CA GLY A 359 13.69 -1.43 1.94
C GLY A 359 14.05 -2.88 2.28
N GLU A 360 14.74 -3.07 3.41
CA GLU A 360 14.90 -4.38 4.04
C GLU A 360 13.51 -4.92 4.39
N ARG A 361 13.03 -5.93 3.65
CA ARG A 361 11.74 -6.56 3.98
C ARG A 361 11.96 -7.86 4.74
N PRO A 362 11.19 -8.09 5.82
CA PRO A 362 10.96 -9.43 6.34
C PRO A 362 10.57 -10.33 5.16
N CYS A 363 11.17 -11.52 5.06
CA CYS A 363 10.89 -12.46 3.98
C CYS A 363 11.35 -12.08 2.56
N SER A 364 12.10 -10.98 2.36
CA SER A 364 12.72 -10.66 1.05
C SER A 364 13.96 -11.47 0.69
N GLY A 365 14.15 -12.59 1.37
CA GLY A 365 15.13 -13.56 0.91
C GLY A 365 14.63 -14.27 -0.37
N ARG A 366 15.46 -14.63 -1.37
CA ARG A 366 16.81 -15.19 -1.19
C ARG A 366 16.96 -15.64 0.26
N GLY A 367 16.14 -16.63 0.65
CA GLY A 367 15.92 -17.02 2.05
C GLY A 367 17.22 -16.88 2.83
N GLU A 368 17.18 -16.14 3.96
CA GLU A 368 18.36 -15.62 4.69
C GLU A 368 19.61 -16.39 4.31
N LEU A 369 20.35 -15.85 3.32
CA LEU A 369 21.37 -16.62 2.62
C LEU A 369 22.28 -17.25 3.67
N ILE A 370 22.40 -18.57 3.62
CA ILE A 370 23.08 -19.34 4.65
C ILE A 370 24.55 -18.90 4.67
N SER A 371 24.98 -18.34 5.80
CA SER A 371 26.35 -17.88 6.03
C SER A 371 27.17 -18.84 6.89
N GLU A 372 26.59 -19.96 7.34
CA GLU A 372 27.26 -20.93 8.20
C GLU A 372 26.94 -22.38 7.79
N LEU A 373 27.95 -23.25 7.85
CA LEU A 373 27.76 -24.70 7.67
C LEU A 373 27.13 -25.32 8.93
N PRO A 374 26.33 -26.41 8.82
CA PRO A 374 25.76 -27.11 9.96
C PRO A 374 26.84 -27.60 10.92
N SER A 375 26.51 -27.92 12.17
CA SER A 375 27.50 -28.48 13.11
C SER A 375 28.10 -29.81 12.59
N PRO A 376 29.36 -30.15 12.95
CA PRO A 376 30.07 -31.35 12.47
C PRO A 376 29.26 -32.66 12.46
N GLU A 377 28.50 -32.93 13.51
CA GLU A 377 27.64 -34.12 13.68
C GLU A 377 26.42 -34.17 12.74
N ASN A 378 26.26 -33.16 11.89
CA ASN A 378 25.21 -33.05 10.87
C ASN A 378 25.80 -32.96 9.46
N ARG A 379 27.08 -33.32 9.26
CA ARG A 379 27.78 -33.28 7.97
C ARG A 379 28.10 -34.69 7.47
N TYR A 380 27.51 -35.10 6.36
CA TYR A 380 27.76 -36.41 5.77
C TYR A 380 28.36 -36.28 4.38
N ALA A 381 29.34 -37.11 4.04
CA ALA A 381 29.99 -37.09 2.74
C ALA A 381 30.01 -38.47 2.05
N LEU A 382 29.80 -38.47 0.73
CA LEU A 382 30.12 -39.59 -0.15
C LEU A 382 31.24 -39.15 -1.09
N VAL A 383 32.39 -39.81 -1.00
CA VAL A 383 33.59 -39.50 -1.78
C VAL A 383 33.91 -40.68 -2.67
N VAL A 384 33.91 -40.45 -3.99
CA VAL A 384 34.09 -41.50 -4.99
C VAL A 384 35.26 -41.16 -5.91
N GLY A 385 36.20 -42.10 -6.07
CA GLY A 385 37.34 -42.00 -7.00
C GLY A 385 37.44 -43.23 -7.90
N ALA A 386 36.98 -43.10 -9.15
CA ALA A 386 36.93 -44.20 -10.12
C ALA A 386 38.02 -44.04 -11.20
N GLU A 387 38.96 -44.98 -11.24
CA GLU A 387 40.05 -45.01 -12.24
C GLU A 387 40.23 -46.37 -12.92
N ASP A 388 40.07 -47.48 -12.18
CA ASP A 388 40.33 -48.83 -12.69
C ASP A 388 39.12 -49.44 -13.41
N TYR A 389 38.76 -48.85 -14.56
CA TYR A 389 37.61 -49.32 -15.35
C TYR A 389 37.81 -50.73 -15.94
N LEU A 390 36.76 -51.55 -15.83
CA LEU A 390 36.66 -52.86 -16.48
C LEU A 390 36.69 -52.69 -18.01
N ASP A 391 35.97 -51.69 -18.54
CA ASP A 391 35.98 -51.39 -19.96
C ASP A 391 37.26 -50.66 -20.36
N LYS A 392 38.17 -51.37 -21.04
CA LYS A 392 39.46 -50.83 -21.46
C LYS A 392 39.36 -49.74 -22.53
N LYS A 393 38.19 -49.55 -23.17
CA LYS A 393 37.96 -48.48 -24.16
C LYS A 393 37.82 -47.10 -23.54
N VAL A 394 37.48 -47.02 -22.26
CA VAL A 394 37.23 -45.75 -21.54
C VAL A 394 38.50 -44.89 -21.43
N GLY A 395 39.67 -45.51 -21.49
CA GLY A 395 40.95 -44.86 -21.20
C GLY A 395 41.32 -44.98 -19.72
N LYS A 396 42.59 -44.69 -19.39
CA LYS A 396 43.08 -44.74 -18.01
C LYS A 396 43.16 -43.32 -17.44
N PHE A 397 42.60 -43.15 -16.25
CA PHE A 397 42.95 -42.09 -15.31
C PHE A 397 43.79 -42.70 -14.20
N ASN A 398 44.76 -41.97 -13.67
CA ASN A 398 45.78 -42.57 -12.79
C ASN A 398 45.71 -42.09 -11.35
N PHE A 399 44.89 -41.08 -11.06
CA PHE A 399 44.90 -40.39 -9.77
C PHE A 399 43.52 -40.15 -9.17
N ALA A 400 42.44 -40.70 -9.71
CA ALA A 400 41.09 -40.49 -9.16
C ALA A 400 40.95 -41.11 -7.76
N GLY A 401 41.60 -42.25 -7.51
CA GLY A 401 41.67 -42.83 -6.17
C GLY A 401 42.46 -41.94 -5.20
N ALA A 402 43.61 -41.43 -5.64
CA ALA A 402 44.44 -40.51 -4.86
C ALA A 402 43.71 -39.19 -4.53
N ASP A 403 42.96 -38.66 -5.50
CA ASP A 403 42.12 -37.48 -5.35
C ASP A 403 41.05 -37.69 -4.28
N ALA A 404 40.33 -38.81 -4.33
CA ALA A 404 39.32 -39.17 -3.33
C ALA A 404 39.92 -39.23 -1.92
N HIS A 405 41.05 -39.91 -1.74
CA HIS A 405 41.74 -39.95 -0.44
C HIS A 405 42.15 -38.57 0.06
N ALA A 406 42.69 -37.72 -0.82
CA ALA A 406 43.11 -36.38 -0.45
C ALA A 406 41.92 -35.50 -0.04
N VAL A 407 40.77 -35.65 -0.70
CA VAL A 407 39.52 -34.97 -0.31
C VAL A 407 39.02 -35.46 1.05
N VAL A 408 39.04 -36.77 1.33
CA VAL A 408 38.67 -37.30 2.68
C VAL A 408 39.50 -36.63 3.78
N GLU A 409 40.81 -36.48 3.57
CA GLU A 409 41.67 -35.80 4.55
C GLU A 409 41.28 -34.34 4.75
N ILE A 410 41.00 -33.60 3.68
CA ILE A 410 40.58 -32.20 3.77
C ILE A 410 39.20 -32.06 4.45
N LEU A 411 38.25 -32.93 4.11
CA LEU A 411 36.92 -32.93 4.72
C LEU A 411 37.00 -33.13 6.24
N ASN A 412 37.81 -34.09 6.68
CA ASN A 412 37.99 -34.39 8.09
C ASN A 412 38.81 -33.32 8.82
N GLN A 413 39.94 -32.88 8.26
CA GLN A 413 40.88 -31.99 8.95
C GLN A 413 40.47 -30.51 8.92
N HIS A 414 39.79 -30.06 7.86
CA HIS A 414 39.55 -28.63 7.64
C HIS A 414 38.07 -28.25 7.48
N LEU A 415 37.21 -29.19 7.06
CA LEU A 415 35.77 -28.97 6.92
C LEU A 415 34.95 -29.68 8.00
N GLY A 416 35.58 -30.22 9.05
CA GLY A 416 34.90 -30.74 10.24
C GLY A 416 33.89 -31.86 9.94
N PHE A 417 34.13 -32.70 8.94
CA PHE A 417 33.38 -33.94 8.75
C PHE A 417 33.97 -35.04 9.63
N PRO A 418 33.22 -35.61 10.58
CA PRO A 418 33.65 -36.79 11.33
C PRO A 418 33.99 -37.95 10.38
N ARG A 419 35.09 -38.69 10.66
CA ARG A 419 35.57 -39.82 9.85
C ARG A 419 34.49 -40.87 9.57
N ASP A 420 33.65 -41.16 10.54
CA ASP A 420 32.54 -42.13 10.48
C ASP A 420 31.34 -41.62 9.66
N GLN A 421 31.30 -40.32 9.34
CA GLN A 421 30.29 -39.70 8.46
C GLN A 421 30.83 -39.45 7.04
N ILE A 422 31.98 -40.05 6.68
CA ILE A 422 32.57 -40.00 5.33
C ILE A 422 32.60 -41.41 4.74
N ALA A 423 31.73 -41.67 3.77
CA ALA A 423 31.78 -42.89 2.96
C ALA A 423 32.78 -42.70 1.81
N LEU A 424 33.82 -43.54 1.77
CA LEU A 424 34.84 -43.55 0.72
C LEU A 424 34.69 -44.78 -0.17
N LEU A 425 34.55 -44.55 -1.48
CA LEU A 425 34.63 -45.56 -2.52
C LEU A 425 35.74 -45.19 -3.52
N ALA A 426 36.85 -45.92 -3.54
CA ALA A 426 37.98 -45.58 -4.40
C ALA A 426 38.62 -46.83 -5.03
N SER A 427 39.13 -46.70 -6.25
CA SER A 427 39.94 -47.77 -6.85
C SER A 427 41.16 -48.05 -5.97
N GLY A 428 41.57 -49.32 -5.90
CA GLY A 428 42.62 -49.78 -4.97
C GLY A 428 42.15 -50.06 -3.53
N GLU A 429 40.92 -49.72 -3.15
CA GLU A 429 40.37 -50.05 -1.83
C GLU A 429 39.92 -51.52 -1.69
N SER A 430 39.50 -51.92 -0.49
CA SER A 430 38.90 -53.23 -0.26
C SER A 430 37.65 -53.46 -1.12
N PRO A 431 37.27 -54.72 -1.46
CA PRO A 431 36.17 -55.00 -2.39
C PRO A 431 34.82 -54.34 -2.06
N ASP A 432 34.53 -54.13 -0.77
CA ASP A 432 33.35 -53.46 -0.24
C ASP A 432 33.39 -51.92 -0.31
N ARG A 433 34.55 -51.36 -0.67
CA ARG A 433 34.81 -49.92 -0.87
C ARG A 433 35.29 -49.61 -2.29
N GLN A 434 35.10 -50.53 -3.23
CA GLN A 434 35.33 -50.27 -4.64
C GLN A 434 34.23 -49.36 -5.21
N PRO A 435 34.53 -48.49 -6.19
CA PRO A 435 33.56 -47.59 -6.82
C PRO A 435 32.72 -48.32 -7.88
N LEU A 436 32.09 -49.42 -7.48
CA LEU A 436 31.17 -50.22 -8.28
C LEU A 436 29.78 -49.56 -8.32
N LYS A 437 29.03 -49.74 -9.41
CA LYS A 437 27.68 -49.18 -9.55
C LYS A 437 26.77 -49.57 -8.39
N SER A 438 26.81 -50.83 -7.99
CA SER A 438 25.99 -51.35 -6.89
C SER A 438 26.31 -50.69 -5.54
N LEU A 439 27.59 -50.46 -5.25
CA LEU A 439 28.05 -49.85 -4.00
C LEU A 439 27.77 -48.34 -3.97
N ILE A 440 28.01 -47.63 -5.07
CA ILE A 440 27.66 -46.21 -5.18
C ILE A 440 26.15 -46.02 -5.01
N LEU A 441 25.32 -46.82 -5.71
CA LEU A 441 23.87 -46.74 -5.60
C LEU A 441 23.37 -47.12 -4.20
N LYS A 442 24.01 -48.08 -3.53
CA LYS A 442 23.71 -48.41 -2.13
C LYS A 442 23.92 -47.19 -1.24
N HIS A 443 25.11 -46.57 -1.25
CA HIS A 443 25.37 -45.39 -0.43
C HIS A 443 24.45 -44.20 -0.75
N LEU A 444 24.07 -44.01 -2.02
CA LEU A 444 23.11 -42.98 -2.42
C LEU A 444 21.68 -43.30 -1.96
N ALA A 445 21.27 -44.57 -1.96
CA ALA A 445 19.96 -45.01 -1.49
C ALA A 445 19.82 -44.94 0.03
N ASP A 446 20.93 -45.17 0.75
CA ASP A 446 20.99 -45.16 2.22
C ASP A 446 21.13 -43.72 2.79
N LEU A 447 21.23 -42.69 1.95
CA LEU A 447 21.36 -41.30 2.39
C LEU A 447 20.29 -40.84 3.39
N PRO A 448 18.98 -41.19 3.25
CA PRO A 448 17.97 -40.78 4.22
C PRO A 448 18.19 -41.33 5.64
N GLU A 449 18.99 -42.39 5.80
CA GLU A 449 19.33 -42.96 7.12
C GLU A 449 20.47 -42.19 7.81
N HIS A 450 21.31 -41.49 7.03
CA HIS A 450 22.54 -40.86 7.51
C HIS A 450 22.46 -39.32 7.50
N VAL A 451 21.62 -38.74 6.64
CA VAL A 451 21.52 -37.29 6.43
C VAL A 451 20.31 -36.71 7.16
N LYS A 452 20.53 -35.67 7.96
CA LYS A 452 19.45 -34.98 8.68
C LYS A 452 18.87 -33.82 7.84
N PRO A 453 17.58 -33.46 8.05
CA PRO A 453 16.94 -32.36 7.31
C PRO A 453 17.62 -30.98 7.42
N ASN A 454 18.35 -30.71 8.49
CA ASN A 454 19.14 -29.50 8.70
C ASN A 454 20.65 -29.70 8.49
N GLY A 455 21.05 -30.86 7.96
CA GLY A 455 22.43 -31.26 7.74
C GLY A 455 22.98 -30.87 6.38
N LEU A 456 24.29 -31.10 6.21
CA LEU A 456 25.04 -30.90 4.98
C LEU A 456 25.36 -32.26 4.37
N LEU A 457 24.96 -32.45 3.12
CA LEU A 457 25.41 -33.55 2.28
C LEU A 457 26.47 -33.05 1.30
N LEU A 458 27.66 -33.64 1.33
CA LEU A 458 28.71 -33.39 0.34
C LEU A 458 28.93 -34.64 -0.52
N ILE A 459 28.92 -34.48 -1.84
CA ILE A 459 29.28 -35.56 -2.76
C ILE A 459 30.47 -35.11 -3.58
N TYR A 460 31.56 -35.88 -3.50
CA TYR A 460 32.72 -35.73 -4.34
C TYR A 460 32.81 -36.90 -5.32
N PHE A 461 33.01 -36.62 -6.60
CA PHE A 461 33.22 -37.63 -7.63
C PHE A 461 34.41 -37.24 -8.52
N ALA A 462 35.42 -38.09 -8.54
CA ALA A 462 36.50 -38.08 -9.53
C ALA A 462 36.38 -39.31 -10.44
N GLY A 463 36.30 -39.08 -11.75
CA GLY A 463 36.14 -40.16 -12.72
C GLY A 463 35.49 -39.71 -14.02
N HIS A 464 35.12 -40.68 -14.85
CA HIS A 464 34.53 -40.42 -16.16
C HIS A 464 33.04 -40.11 -16.14
N VAL A 465 32.67 -39.17 -17.01
CA VAL A 465 31.28 -38.82 -17.32
C VAL A 465 31.04 -38.97 -18.82
N PHE A 466 29.91 -39.58 -19.18
CA PHE A 466 29.53 -39.86 -20.56
C PHE A 466 28.16 -39.27 -20.88
N GLU A 467 28.02 -38.63 -22.03
CA GLU A 467 26.73 -38.15 -22.54
C GLU A 467 26.34 -38.99 -23.77
N SER A 468 25.16 -39.58 -23.73
CA SER A 468 24.61 -40.41 -24.81
C SER A 468 23.11 -40.19 -24.92
N ASN A 469 22.63 -39.87 -26.13
CA ASN A 469 21.21 -39.59 -26.43
C ASN A 469 20.55 -38.59 -25.45
N GLY A 470 21.26 -37.52 -25.12
CA GLY A 470 20.78 -36.46 -24.23
C GLY A 470 20.72 -36.86 -22.74
N LYS A 471 21.14 -38.08 -22.38
CA LYS A 471 21.30 -38.52 -20.99
C LYS A 471 22.76 -38.49 -20.59
N ILE A 472 23.01 -38.22 -19.32
CA ILE A 472 24.36 -38.10 -18.77
C ILE A 472 24.56 -39.17 -17.70
N PHE A 473 25.71 -39.84 -17.76
CA PHE A 473 26.05 -40.98 -16.92
C PHE A 473 27.38 -40.76 -16.21
N LEU A 474 27.43 -41.05 -14.91
CA LEU A 474 28.70 -41.27 -14.20
C LEU A 474 29.12 -42.72 -14.42
N LEU A 475 30.39 -42.92 -14.76
CA LEU A 475 30.95 -44.26 -14.90
C LEU A 475 31.49 -44.76 -13.55
N ALA A 476 30.94 -45.87 -13.09
CA ALA A 476 31.53 -46.73 -12.07
C ALA A 476 32.61 -47.61 -12.69
N THR A 477 33.47 -48.25 -11.90
CA THR A 477 34.56 -49.08 -12.46
C THR A 477 34.04 -50.30 -13.23
N ASP A 478 32.83 -50.77 -12.94
CA ASP A 478 32.15 -51.86 -13.65
C ASP A 478 31.28 -51.40 -14.83
N SER A 479 31.27 -50.09 -15.15
CA SER A 479 30.52 -49.56 -16.28
C SER A 479 31.12 -49.96 -17.63
N MET A 480 30.26 -50.31 -18.56
CA MET A 480 30.57 -50.77 -19.91
C MET A 480 30.05 -49.76 -20.94
N THR A 481 30.93 -49.27 -21.84
CA THR A 481 30.62 -48.24 -22.84
C THR A 481 30.40 -48.77 -24.25
N GLY A 482 30.43 -50.10 -24.42
CA GLY A 482 30.45 -50.76 -25.73
C GLY A 482 29.22 -50.51 -26.62
N ASN A 483 28.05 -50.25 -26.04
CA ASN A 483 26.86 -49.78 -26.73
C ASN A 483 25.92 -49.04 -25.75
N GLU A 484 24.89 -48.38 -26.27
CA GLU A 484 23.99 -47.53 -25.50
C GLU A 484 23.18 -48.28 -24.43
N SER A 485 22.59 -49.44 -24.76
CA SER A 485 21.79 -50.22 -23.80
C SER A 485 22.66 -50.65 -22.62
N LEU A 486 23.86 -51.13 -22.92
CA LEU A 486 24.80 -51.59 -21.91
C LEU A 486 25.33 -50.43 -21.05
N LEU A 487 25.58 -49.26 -21.64
CA LEU A 487 25.92 -48.04 -20.90
C LEU A 487 24.79 -47.66 -19.93
N ALA A 488 23.54 -47.64 -20.39
CA ALA A 488 22.39 -47.31 -19.55
C ALA A 488 22.20 -48.31 -18.39
N GLU A 489 22.50 -49.60 -18.63
CA GLU A 489 22.36 -50.67 -17.64
C GLU A 489 23.52 -50.74 -16.64
N THR A 490 24.72 -50.30 -17.00
CA THR A 490 25.95 -50.48 -16.18
C THR A 490 26.55 -49.19 -15.64
N ALA A 491 26.19 -48.03 -16.19
CA ALA A 491 26.54 -46.73 -15.64
C ALA A 491 25.41 -46.15 -14.78
N ILE A 492 25.65 -45.01 -14.13
CA ILE A 492 24.70 -44.35 -13.24
C ILE A 492 24.17 -43.09 -13.92
N ASN A 493 22.88 -43.08 -14.28
CA ASN A 493 22.23 -41.89 -14.82
C ASN A 493 22.24 -40.76 -13.79
N LEU A 494 22.67 -39.57 -14.19
CA LEU A 494 22.77 -38.39 -13.35
C LEU A 494 21.41 -37.93 -12.81
N GLU A 495 20.32 -38.15 -13.55
CA GLU A 495 18.95 -37.89 -13.06
C GLU A 495 18.64 -38.76 -11.83
N ARG A 496 19.07 -40.03 -11.85
CA ARG A 496 18.90 -40.94 -10.71
C ARG A 496 19.68 -40.45 -9.50
N ILE A 497 20.88 -39.91 -9.70
CA ILE A 497 21.68 -39.32 -8.62
C ILE A 497 20.96 -38.10 -8.05
N ARG A 498 20.48 -37.18 -8.90
CA ARG A 498 19.72 -36.01 -8.46
C ARG A 498 18.51 -36.41 -7.62
N ASP A 499 17.76 -37.42 -8.06
CA ASP A 499 16.57 -37.88 -7.35
C ASP A 499 16.91 -38.51 -5.99
N LEU A 500 18.00 -39.27 -5.90
CA LEU A 500 18.49 -39.84 -4.63
C LEU A 500 19.04 -38.76 -3.68
N VAL A 501 19.76 -37.77 -4.20
CA VAL A 501 20.20 -36.61 -3.42
C VAL A 501 19.00 -35.83 -2.89
N ARG A 502 17.95 -35.63 -3.69
CA ARG A 502 16.72 -35.00 -3.23
C ARG A 502 16.02 -35.85 -2.16
N ALA A 503 16.00 -37.17 -2.33
CA ALA A 503 15.40 -38.09 -1.36
C ALA A 503 16.13 -38.13 -0.02
N SER A 504 17.43 -37.75 0.03
CA SER A 504 18.20 -37.67 1.27
C SER A 504 17.61 -36.71 2.31
N GLY A 505 16.83 -35.72 1.88
CA GLY A 505 16.28 -34.68 2.74
C GLY A 505 17.29 -33.64 3.21
N ALA A 506 18.53 -33.63 2.70
CA ALA A 506 19.56 -32.68 3.10
C ALA A 506 19.10 -31.21 3.04
N GLY A 507 19.32 -30.46 4.11
CA GLY A 507 19.06 -29.01 4.13
C GLY A 507 20.08 -28.23 3.30
N GLN A 508 21.33 -28.68 3.29
CA GLN A 508 22.43 -28.08 2.55
C GLN A 508 23.10 -29.14 1.67
N VAL A 509 23.41 -28.82 0.41
CA VAL A 509 24.07 -29.76 -0.52
C VAL A 509 25.31 -29.13 -1.14
N MET A 510 26.43 -29.87 -1.15
CA MET A 510 27.65 -29.49 -1.87
C MET A 510 28.09 -30.60 -2.82
N LEU A 511 28.23 -30.30 -4.09
CA LEU A 511 28.58 -31.26 -5.13
C LEU A 511 29.91 -30.87 -5.76
N LEU A 512 30.92 -31.72 -5.71
CA LEU A 512 32.24 -31.49 -6.28
C LEU A 512 32.54 -32.56 -7.32
N PHE A 513 32.51 -32.18 -8.59
CA PHE A 513 32.68 -33.10 -9.71
C PHE A 513 33.99 -32.82 -10.43
N ASP A 514 35.02 -33.63 -10.13
CA ASP A 514 36.26 -33.73 -10.90
C ASP A 514 36.08 -34.72 -12.06
N SER A 515 35.14 -34.36 -12.95
CA SER A 515 34.75 -35.21 -14.06
C SER A 515 35.76 -35.09 -15.21
N PHE A 516 36.39 -36.21 -15.56
CA PHE A 516 37.26 -36.32 -16.72
C PHE A 516 36.45 -36.58 -18.00
N ARG A 517 36.77 -35.83 -19.06
CA ARG A 517 35.95 -35.74 -20.27
C ARG A 517 36.79 -35.97 -21.52
N LEU A 518 36.45 -36.99 -22.31
CA LEU A 518 37.02 -37.17 -23.66
C LEU A 518 36.37 -36.20 -24.65
N THR A 519 35.07 -35.95 -24.49
CA THR A 519 34.26 -35.01 -25.28
C THR A 519 33.62 -33.95 -24.37
N PRO A 520 33.44 -32.71 -24.84
CA PRO A 520 32.73 -31.70 -24.08
C PRO A 520 31.29 -32.08 -23.75
N LEU A 521 30.82 -31.76 -22.54
CA LEU A 521 29.42 -31.95 -22.13
C LEU A 521 28.56 -30.74 -22.53
N SER A 522 27.27 -30.99 -22.79
CA SER A 522 26.28 -29.95 -23.04
C SER A 522 25.91 -29.17 -21.76
N GLU A 523 25.20 -28.04 -21.91
CA GLU A 523 24.65 -27.28 -20.78
C GLU A 523 23.75 -28.11 -19.84
N ASN A 524 23.23 -29.25 -20.32
CA ASN A 524 22.35 -30.11 -19.55
C ASN A 524 23.05 -30.71 -18.31
N PHE A 525 24.37 -30.87 -18.33
CA PHE A 525 25.13 -31.42 -17.20
C PHE A 525 24.98 -30.57 -15.94
N SER A 526 25.28 -29.27 -16.03
CA SER A 526 25.17 -28.37 -14.88
C SER A 526 23.73 -28.23 -14.42
N ARG A 527 22.76 -28.18 -15.35
CA ARG A 527 21.32 -28.07 -15.02
C ARG A 527 20.80 -29.27 -14.22
N LEU A 528 21.21 -30.49 -14.56
CA LEU A 528 20.80 -31.70 -13.83
C LEU A 528 21.35 -31.77 -12.39
N LEU A 529 22.36 -30.96 -12.07
CA LEU A 529 22.96 -30.87 -10.73
C LEU A 529 22.62 -29.56 -10.02
N THR A 530 21.51 -28.91 -10.42
CA THR A 530 20.91 -27.78 -9.70
C THR A 530 19.66 -28.18 -8.93
N PHE A 531 19.43 -27.53 -7.80
CA PHE A 531 18.26 -27.73 -6.95
C PHE A 531 17.46 -26.43 -6.82
N ASP A 532 16.13 -26.50 -6.83
CA ASP A 532 15.30 -25.30 -6.72
C ASP A 532 15.08 -24.90 -5.25
N VAL A 533 15.89 -23.97 -4.77
CA VAL A 533 15.78 -23.40 -3.41
C VAL A 533 14.45 -22.70 -3.16
N ARG A 534 13.73 -22.26 -4.20
CA ARG A 534 12.40 -21.61 -4.05
C ARG A 534 11.28 -22.62 -3.85
N LYS A 535 11.49 -23.87 -4.27
CA LYS A 535 10.57 -25.00 -4.07
C LYS A 535 10.93 -25.82 -2.82
N ASN A 536 11.87 -25.34 -2.01
CA ASN A 536 12.39 -26.04 -0.83
C ASN A 536 12.92 -27.46 -1.16
N GLU A 537 13.52 -27.66 -2.34
CA GLU A 537 14.22 -28.92 -2.61
C GLU A 537 15.44 -29.08 -1.69
N VAL A 538 16.10 -27.96 -1.39
CA VAL A 538 17.18 -27.77 -0.42
C VAL A 538 17.12 -26.31 0.09
N SER A 539 17.70 -26.02 1.25
CA SER A 539 17.82 -24.64 1.78
C SER A 539 18.97 -23.87 1.13
N ALA A 540 20.07 -24.55 0.80
CA ALA A 540 21.16 -24.02 -0.01
C ALA A 540 21.90 -25.12 -0.76
N PHE A 541 22.48 -24.79 -1.91
CA PHE A 541 23.38 -25.69 -2.62
C PHE A 541 24.54 -24.98 -3.31
N ALA A 542 25.64 -25.71 -3.48
CA ALA A 542 26.77 -25.32 -4.31
C ALA A 542 27.23 -26.54 -5.11
N ALA A 543 27.32 -26.41 -6.44
CA ALA A 543 27.88 -27.42 -7.32
C ALA A 543 29.12 -26.85 -8.01
N PHE A 544 30.22 -27.59 -8.00
CA PHE A 544 31.50 -27.24 -8.59
C PHE A 544 31.89 -28.29 -9.61
N PHE A 545 32.37 -27.82 -10.75
CA PHE A 545 32.80 -28.65 -11.88
C PHE A 545 34.23 -28.30 -12.23
N ALA A 546 35.08 -29.32 -12.37
CA ALA A 546 36.50 -29.13 -12.66
C ALA A 546 36.82 -28.45 -14.01
N ALA A 547 35.86 -28.42 -14.93
CA ALA A 547 35.98 -27.78 -16.25
C ALA A 547 34.65 -27.17 -16.70
N GLY A 548 34.73 -26.13 -17.53
CA GLY A 548 33.58 -25.42 -18.09
C GLY A 548 32.86 -26.20 -19.20
N ILE A 549 31.76 -25.63 -19.68
CA ILE A 549 31.07 -26.12 -20.89
C ILE A 549 32.06 -26.06 -22.06
N GLY A 550 32.13 -27.09 -22.89
CA GLY A 550 33.09 -27.11 -24.00
C GLY A 550 34.50 -27.62 -23.65
N GLN A 551 34.86 -27.76 -22.37
CA GLN A 551 36.24 -28.01 -21.93
C GLN A 551 36.47 -29.40 -21.33
N ARG A 552 37.75 -29.79 -21.22
CA ARG A 552 38.23 -31.04 -20.60
C ARG A 552 38.77 -30.77 -19.19
N SER A 553 38.70 -31.78 -18.31
CA SER A 553 39.47 -31.82 -17.05
C SER A 553 40.72 -32.69 -17.26
N TYR A 554 41.84 -32.30 -16.67
CA TYR A 554 43.14 -32.96 -16.80
C TYR A 554 43.70 -33.39 -15.44
N GLU A 555 44.63 -34.34 -15.48
CA GLU A 555 45.44 -34.75 -14.33
C GLU A 555 46.87 -34.18 -14.42
N SER A 556 47.45 -33.82 -13.28
CA SER A 556 48.85 -33.39 -13.19
C SER A 556 49.73 -34.58 -12.85
N LYS A 557 50.68 -34.89 -13.74
CA LYS A 557 51.68 -35.95 -13.48
C LYS A 557 52.64 -35.53 -12.37
N THR A 558 52.87 -34.23 -12.25
CA THR A 558 53.77 -33.65 -11.25
C THR A 558 53.15 -33.71 -9.86
N LYS A 559 51.86 -33.33 -9.72
CA LYS A 559 51.16 -33.34 -8.43
C LYS A 559 50.58 -34.71 -8.06
N LYS A 560 50.44 -35.61 -9.03
CA LYS A 560 49.79 -36.93 -8.89
C LYS A 560 48.34 -36.83 -8.38
N LEU A 561 47.65 -35.82 -8.88
CA LEU A 561 46.27 -35.44 -8.54
C LEU A 561 45.65 -34.75 -9.77
N GLY A 562 44.31 -34.69 -9.83
CA GLY A 562 43.59 -33.79 -10.73
C GLY A 562 43.96 -32.33 -10.49
N TYR A 563 44.02 -31.48 -11.52
CA TYR A 563 44.35 -30.05 -11.30
C TYR A 563 43.33 -29.33 -10.41
N PHE A 564 42.05 -29.68 -10.57
CA PHE A 564 40.98 -29.15 -9.73
C PHE A 564 41.14 -29.59 -8.28
N THR A 565 41.34 -30.89 -8.05
CA THR A 565 41.54 -31.44 -6.71
C THR A 565 42.81 -30.90 -6.05
N ALA A 566 43.91 -30.77 -6.78
CA ALA A 566 45.13 -30.15 -6.29
C ALA A 566 44.91 -28.68 -5.87
N ALA A 567 44.18 -27.89 -6.67
CA ALA A 567 43.86 -26.50 -6.33
C ALA A 567 42.92 -26.40 -5.12
N LEU A 568 41.96 -27.33 -4.97
CA LEU A 568 41.10 -27.42 -3.79
C LEU A 568 41.93 -27.68 -2.51
N ILE A 569 42.91 -28.58 -2.59
CA ILE A 569 43.83 -28.88 -1.48
C ILE A 569 44.75 -27.68 -1.19
N ASP A 570 45.27 -27.01 -2.22
CA ASP A 570 46.09 -25.81 -2.07
C ASP A 570 45.30 -24.67 -1.38
N ALA A 571 44.01 -24.50 -1.69
CA ALA A 571 43.13 -23.55 -1.01
C ALA A 571 42.94 -23.89 0.47
N ALA A 572 42.70 -25.17 0.79
CA ALA A 572 42.53 -25.65 2.16
C ALA A 572 43.83 -25.52 2.99
N ARG A 573 44.99 -25.65 2.34
CA ARG A 573 46.33 -25.61 2.96
C ARG A 573 47.04 -24.26 2.85
N ASN A 574 46.29 -23.16 2.82
CA ASN A 574 46.82 -21.82 3.09
C ASN A 574 47.59 -21.13 1.94
N LYS A 575 47.31 -21.44 0.66
CA LYS A 575 47.92 -20.76 -0.50
C LYS A 575 46.96 -19.86 -1.29
N THR A 576 46.12 -19.09 -0.60
CA THR A 576 45.31 -18.04 -1.24
C THR A 576 45.97 -16.66 -1.16
N PRO A 577 45.81 -15.78 -2.17
CA PRO A 577 46.38 -14.44 -2.14
C PRO A 577 45.83 -13.62 -0.95
N GLY A 578 46.71 -13.12 -0.07
CA GLY A 578 46.35 -12.10 0.93
C GLY A 578 46.41 -12.51 2.41
N ASN A 579 46.98 -13.66 2.80
CA ASN A 579 47.17 -14.06 4.21
C ASN A 579 45.88 -14.02 5.07
N LYS A 580 44.72 -14.33 4.48
CA LYS A 580 43.46 -14.42 5.23
C LYS A 580 43.48 -15.66 6.12
N ARG A 581 43.08 -15.54 7.39
CA ARG A 581 42.98 -16.65 8.35
C ARG A 581 41.75 -17.55 8.15
N VAL A 582 40.83 -17.11 7.30
CA VAL A 582 39.54 -17.73 7.04
C VAL A 582 39.32 -17.67 5.54
N ILE A 583 38.89 -18.78 4.95
CA ILE A 583 38.58 -18.90 3.53
C ILE A 583 37.08 -19.12 3.39
N THR A 584 36.43 -18.20 2.68
CA THR A 584 35.00 -18.27 2.40
C THR A 584 34.73 -19.05 1.11
N LEU A 585 33.46 -19.36 0.84
CA LEU A 585 33.04 -19.99 -0.40
C LEU A 585 33.43 -19.15 -1.63
N ASP A 586 33.25 -17.82 -1.57
CA ASP A 586 33.67 -16.90 -2.63
C ASP A 586 35.20 -16.89 -2.82
N ASP A 587 35.98 -16.95 -1.73
CA ASP A 587 37.44 -17.04 -1.81
C ASP A 587 37.90 -18.35 -2.48
N LEU A 588 37.27 -19.49 -2.15
CA LEU A 588 37.53 -20.78 -2.80
C LEU A 588 37.23 -20.72 -4.30
N LEU A 589 36.07 -20.17 -4.68
CA LEU A 589 35.66 -20.03 -6.09
C LEU A 589 36.68 -19.21 -6.89
N LYS A 590 37.12 -18.08 -6.34
CA LYS A 590 38.15 -17.24 -6.95
C LYS A 590 39.49 -17.97 -7.09
N HIS A 591 39.89 -18.75 -6.07
CA HIS A 591 41.12 -19.53 -6.12
C HIS A 591 41.06 -20.60 -7.22
N LEU A 592 39.99 -21.41 -7.26
CA LEU A 592 39.84 -22.46 -8.27
C LEU A 592 39.85 -21.89 -9.70
N ARG A 593 39.09 -20.82 -9.94
CA ARG A 593 39.01 -20.15 -11.25
C ARG A 593 40.33 -19.49 -11.68
N GLY A 594 41.18 -19.09 -10.74
CA GLY A 594 42.48 -18.49 -11.03
C GLY A 594 43.60 -19.53 -11.20
N THR A 595 43.70 -20.48 -10.28
CA THR A 595 44.83 -21.41 -10.19
C THR A 595 44.75 -22.54 -11.21
N VAL A 596 43.57 -23.11 -11.45
CA VAL A 596 43.43 -24.27 -12.34
C VAL A 596 43.84 -23.94 -13.79
N PRO A 597 43.33 -22.86 -14.44
CA PRO A 597 43.75 -22.53 -15.80
C PRO A 597 45.26 -22.28 -15.91
N GLN A 598 45.83 -21.57 -14.93
CA GLN A 598 47.24 -21.22 -14.91
C GLN A 598 48.15 -22.45 -14.82
N GLU A 599 47.83 -23.38 -13.92
CA GLU A 599 48.65 -24.58 -13.72
C GLU A 599 48.51 -25.57 -14.88
N VAL A 600 47.31 -25.68 -15.47
CA VAL A 600 47.07 -26.47 -16.68
C VAL A 600 47.87 -25.94 -17.86
N GLN A 601 47.82 -24.63 -18.12
CA GLN A 601 48.58 -24.01 -19.21
C GLN A 601 50.10 -24.12 -19.01
N LYS A 602 50.55 -24.08 -17.75
CA LYS A 602 51.96 -24.19 -17.39
C LYS A 602 52.54 -25.58 -17.63
N GLU A 603 51.82 -26.65 -17.30
CA GLU A 603 52.30 -28.03 -17.44
C GLU A 603 51.95 -28.64 -18.82
N LEU A 604 50.82 -28.27 -19.43
CA LEU A 604 50.33 -28.86 -20.69
C LEU A 604 50.45 -27.94 -21.92
N GLY A 605 50.80 -26.66 -21.72
CA GLY A 605 50.97 -25.66 -22.79
C GLY A 605 49.79 -24.68 -22.94
N GLN A 606 50.04 -23.55 -23.60
CA GLN A 606 49.13 -22.39 -23.65
C GLN A 606 47.76 -22.66 -24.32
N THR A 607 47.65 -23.72 -25.11
CA THR A 607 46.40 -24.12 -25.78
C THR A 607 45.54 -25.07 -24.93
N ALA A 608 46.04 -25.53 -23.78
CA ALA A 608 45.26 -26.35 -22.86
C ALA A 608 44.25 -25.48 -22.11
N GLU A 609 42.97 -25.82 -22.20
CA GLU A 609 41.88 -25.10 -21.56
C GLU A 609 41.20 -25.95 -20.50
N GLN A 610 41.24 -25.48 -19.25
CA GLN A 610 40.43 -26.00 -18.16
C GLN A 610 40.11 -24.85 -17.21
N SER A 611 38.86 -24.42 -17.20
CA SER A 611 38.34 -23.38 -16.32
C SER A 611 37.23 -23.95 -15.46
N PRO A 612 37.41 -24.07 -14.13
CA PRO A 612 36.36 -24.54 -13.25
C PRO A 612 35.10 -23.68 -13.37
N SER A 613 33.95 -24.32 -13.22
CA SER A 613 32.64 -23.66 -13.22
C SER A 613 31.83 -24.09 -12.01
N ASP A 614 30.81 -23.31 -11.65
CA ASP A 614 30.02 -23.53 -10.45
C ASP A 614 28.62 -22.98 -10.59
N VAL A 615 27.72 -23.52 -9.77
CA VAL A 615 26.37 -23.01 -9.56
C VAL A 615 26.11 -22.96 -8.06
N VAL A 616 25.79 -21.78 -7.54
CA VAL A 616 25.55 -21.55 -6.11
C VAL A 616 24.21 -20.87 -5.92
N ALA A 617 23.39 -21.38 -5.01
CA ALA A 617 22.15 -20.74 -4.57
C ALA A 617 21.88 -21.00 -3.08
N GLY A 618 21.20 -20.06 -2.42
CA GLY A 618 20.83 -20.18 -1.01
C GLY A 618 21.98 -19.92 -0.01
N TYR A 619 23.25 -19.91 -0.45
CA TYR A 619 24.40 -19.52 0.37
C TYR A 619 24.74 -18.03 0.25
N LYS A 620 25.27 -17.44 1.33
CA LYS A 620 25.93 -16.13 1.30
C LYS A 620 27.42 -16.35 1.08
N ALA A 621 27.84 -16.47 -0.17
CA ALA A 621 29.17 -17.00 -0.52
C ALA A 621 30.33 -16.18 0.07
N GLU A 622 30.15 -14.86 0.21
CA GLU A 622 31.14 -13.95 0.79
C GLU A 622 31.33 -14.12 2.30
N ASP A 623 30.32 -14.68 3.00
CA ASP A 623 30.32 -14.86 4.45
C ASP A 623 30.47 -16.33 4.85
N LEU A 624 30.11 -17.29 3.98
CA LEU A 624 30.16 -18.72 4.27
C LEU A 624 31.60 -19.20 4.41
N ILE A 625 32.02 -19.44 5.65
CA ILE A 625 33.34 -19.97 5.97
C ILE A 625 33.41 -21.47 5.64
N LEU A 626 34.36 -21.86 4.78
CA LEU A 626 34.66 -23.27 4.47
C LEU A 626 35.89 -23.76 5.23
N PHE A 627 36.95 -22.95 5.29
CA PHE A 627 38.21 -23.31 5.93
C PHE A 627 38.60 -22.25 6.97
N THR A 628 39.01 -22.69 8.16
CA THR A 628 39.66 -21.85 9.16
C THR A 628 41.09 -22.34 9.34
N LEU A 629 42.04 -21.42 9.27
CA LEU A 629 43.46 -21.74 9.25
C LEU A 629 43.98 -21.61 10.68
N GLU A 630 44.09 -22.74 11.38
CA GLU A 630 44.51 -22.76 12.78
C GLU A 630 46.02 -22.59 12.95
N ASN A 631 46.38 -21.68 13.85
CA ASN A 631 47.46 -21.86 14.82
C ASN A 631 46.92 -21.30 16.15
N ASN A 632 46.66 -22.19 17.12
CA ASN A 632 46.32 -21.96 18.54
C ASN A 632 45.59 -20.66 18.96
N VAL A 633 44.37 -20.86 19.47
CA VAL A 633 43.34 -19.90 19.87
C VAL A 633 43.77 -18.87 20.95
N LYS A 634 43.45 -17.59 20.69
CA LYS A 634 42.89 -16.65 21.69
C LYS A 634 41.97 -15.63 20.98
N PRO A 635 40.80 -15.23 21.54
CA PRO A 635 39.82 -14.41 20.80
C PRO A 635 40.28 -12.95 20.65
N LEU A 636 40.32 -12.44 19.42
CA LEU A 636 40.58 -11.03 19.11
C LEU A 636 39.26 -10.27 18.90
N ALA A 637 39.14 -9.10 19.54
CA ALA A 637 39.20 -7.90 18.71
C ALA A 637 38.10 -7.50 17.69
N PRO A 638 37.01 -6.73 17.97
CA PRO A 638 36.30 -6.02 16.91
C PRO A 638 37.23 -5.00 16.22
N GLN A 639 37.25 -5.03 14.89
CA GLN A 639 38.01 -4.10 14.04
C GLN A 639 37.33 -2.71 13.97
N ALA A 640 38.16 -1.67 13.84
CA ALA A 640 37.72 -0.28 13.69
C ALA A 640 37.29 0.03 12.24
N GLY A 641 36.25 0.87 12.05
CA GLY A 641 36.04 1.55 10.76
C GLY A 641 34.64 1.99 10.28
N LYS A 642 33.59 2.04 11.11
CA LYS A 642 32.37 2.86 10.82
C LYS A 642 31.88 3.46 12.14
N GLN A 643 31.83 4.80 12.24
CA GLN A 643 31.26 5.46 13.42
C GLN A 643 29.80 5.02 13.57
N SER A 644 29.47 4.51 14.75
CA SER A 644 28.13 4.01 15.06
C SER A 644 27.14 5.17 15.25
N PRO A 645 25.82 4.98 15.05
CA PRO A 645 24.82 6.03 15.27
C PRO A 645 24.92 6.74 16.63
N PRO A 646 25.20 6.05 17.76
CA PRO A 646 25.47 6.71 19.05
C PRO A 646 26.68 7.66 19.03
N GLU A 647 27.76 7.30 18.34
CA GLU A 647 28.95 8.14 18.24
C GLU A 647 28.69 9.39 17.41
N LEU A 648 27.97 9.24 16.30
CA LEU A 648 27.52 10.36 15.47
C LEU A 648 26.58 11.30 16.24
N ALA A 649 25.62 10.76 16.99
CA ALA A 649 24.70 11.54 17.81
C ALA A 649 25.41 12.30 18.94
N ARG A 650 26.43 11.70 19.57
CA ARG A 650 27.27 12.37 20.60
C ARG A 650 28.14 13.48 20.02
N ALA A 651 28.65 13.33 18.80
CA ALA A 651 29.50 14.32 18.15
C ALA A 651 28.72 15.54 17.61
N ALA A 652 27.44 15.37 17.28
CA ALA A 652 26.60 16.42 16.71
C ALA A 652 26.43 17.64 17.64
N LYS A 653 26.52 18.84 17.08
CA LYS A 653 26.30 20.13 17.75
C LYS A 653 25.17 20.94 17.12
N THR A 654 24.85 20.69 15.86
CA THR A 654 23.81 21.43 15.14
C THR A 654 22.71 20.51 14.59
N ILE A 655 21.48 21.04 14.56
CA ILE A 655 20.31 20.33 14.06
C ILE A 655 19.53 21.23 13.08
N TYR A 656 19.06 20.66 11.98
CA TYR A 656 18.24 21.34 10.98
C TYR A 656 16.88 20.66 10.85
N ILE A 657 15.81 21.45 10.89
CA ILE A 657 14.44 20.96 10.74
C ILE A 657 14.01 21.10 9.28
N ARG A 658 13.71 19.96 8.65
CA ARG A 658 13.24 19.85 7.28
C ARG A 658 11.83 19.27 7.24
N PRO A 659 10.77 20.10 7.29
CA PRO A 659 9.45 19.64 6.94
C PRO A 659 9.44 19.25 5.46
N LYS A 660 8.95 18.04 5.18
CA LYS A 660 8.64 17.51 3.85
C LYS A 660 7.13 17.43 3.66
N THR A 661 6.41 18.35 4.29
CA THR A 661 4.96 18.46 4.22
C THR A 661 4.57 19.94 4.32
N VAL A 662 3.53 20.33 3.57
CA VAL A 662 2.99 21.70 3.61
C VAL A 662 2.22 22.00 4.89
N TYR A 663 1.86 20.96 5.64
CA TYR A 663 1.04 21.09 6.84
C TYR A 663 1.84 21.48 8.09
N LEU A 664 3.18 21.43 8.05
CA LEU A 664 4.02 21.79 9.18
C LEU A 664 5.09 22.79 8.74
N SER A 665 5.10 23.95 9.37
CA SER A 665 6.20 24.90 9.21
C SER A 665 7.41 24.47 10.05
N ALA A 666 8.62 24.75 9.54
CA ALA A 666 9.85 24.47 10.29
C ALA A 666 9.86 25.26 11.61
N THR A 667 9.47 26.54 11.54
CA THR A 667 9.38 27.46 12.68
C THR A 667 8.54 26.89 13.83
N LEU A 668 7.36 26.32 13.53
CA LEU A 668 6.50 25.75 14.57
C LEU A 668 7.21 24.63 15.35
N LEU A 669 7.86 23.69 14.65
CA LEU A 669 8.54 22.58 15.32
C LEU A 669 9.82 23.04 16.05
N GLU A 670 10.52 24.04 15.54
CA GLU A 670 11.66 24.66 16.22
C GLU A 670 11.24 25.32 17.55
N GLU A 671 10.13 26.05 17.55
CA GLU A 671 9.57 26.67 18.76
C GLU A 671 9.19 25.60 19.80
N GLU A 672 8.57 24.50 19.37
CA GLU A 672 8.25 23.38 20.27
C GLU A 672 9.50 22.71 20.85
N LEU A 673 10.58 22.54 20.06
CA LEU A 673 11.85 22.00 20.56
C LEU A 673 12.48 22.93 21.61
N ILE A 674 12.48 24.24 21.40
CA ILE A 674 13.07 25.22 22.31
C ILE A 674 12.33 25.29 23.66
N LYS A 675 11.02 24.97 23.68
CA LYS A 675 10.22 24.91 24.90
C LYS A 675 10.68 23.79 25.86
N LEU A 676 11.30 22.73 25.35
CA LEU A 676 11.71 21.57 26.14
C LEU A 676 13.05 21.83 26.88
N PRO A 677 13.08 21.79 28.23
CA PRO A 677 14.32 21.88 29.00
C PRO A 677 15.36 20.82 28.60
N GLU A 678 14.88 19.63 28.25
CA GLU A 678 15.68 18.49 27.80
C GLU A 678 16.42 18.78 26.50
N PHE A 679 15.82 19.55 25.58
CA PHE A 679 16.49 19.96 24.35
C PHE A 679 17.64 20.93 24.63
N LYS A 680 17.46 21.85 25.59
CA LYS A 680 18.53 22.76 26.03
C LYS A 680 19.69 21.98 26.67
N ALA A 681 19.38 20.94 27.45
CA ALA A 681 20.38 20.07 28.06
C ALA A 681 21.20 19.25 27.04
N LEU A 682 20.69 19.06 25.82
CA LEU A 682 21.45 18.42 24.74
C LEU A 682 22.54 19.35 24.16
N GLY A 683 22.51 20.67 24.39
CA GLY A 683 23.51 21.58 23.82
C GLY A 683 23.53 21.60 22.28
N LEU A 684 22.41 21.22 21.64
CA LEU A 684 22.23 21.31 20.20
C LEU A 684 21.75 22.72 19.81
N THR A 685 22.31 23.26 18.73
CA THR A 685 21.87 24.54 18.16
C THR A 685 21.06 24.30 16.88
N ILE A 686 19.87 24.89 16.79
CA ILE A 686 19.06 24.85 15.57
C ILE A 686 19.70 25.78 14.53
N THR A 687 20.00 25.26 13.35
CA THR A 687 20.51 26.06 12.22
C THR A 687 19.45 26.21 11.12
N LYS A 688 19.47 27.34 10.41
CA LYS A 688 18.64 27.63 9.23
C LYS A 688 19.31 27.22 7.91
N ASP A 689 20.60 26.87 7.94
CA ASP A 689 21.34 26.39 6.78
C ASP A 689 21.65 24.91 6.96
N ILE A 690 21.12 24.07 6.07
CA ILE A 690 21.35 22.64 6.12
C ILE A 690 22.82 22.27 5.98
N ASN A 691 23.63 23.05 5.27
CA ASN A 691 25.07 22.78 5.10
C ASN A 691 25.88 23.03 6.38
N GLN A 692 25.24 23.55 7.42
CA GLN A 692 25.82 23.75 8.76
C GLN A 692 25.28 22.75 9.78
N ALA A 693 24.37 21.85 9.39
CA ALA A 693 23.71 20.90 10.27
C ALA A 693 24.48 19.57 10.39
N ASP A 694 24.65 19.05 11.61
CA ASP A 694 25.15 17.69 11.83
C ASP A 694 24.00 16.67 11.74
N ILE A 695 22.84 17.02 12.33
CA ILE A 695 21.61 16.22 12.29
C ILE A 695 20.56 16.94 11.43
N VAL A 696 19.91 16.21 10.53
CA VAL A 696 18.74 16.66 9.79
C VAL A 696 17.52 15.89 10.29
N VAL A 697 16.50 16.62 10.72
CA VAL A 697 15.18 16.08 11.07
C VAL A 697 14.27 16.23 9.86
N GLU A 698 13.94 15.13 9.20
CA GLU A 698 12.96 15.15 8.11
C GLU A 698 11.59 14.76 8.67
N VAL A 699 10.60 15.66 8.58
CA VAL A 699 9.23 15.38 9.05
C VAL A 699 8.28 15.27 7.87
N THR A 700 7.56 14.16 7.75
CA THR A 700 6.54 13.95 6.72
C THR A 700 5.18 13.76 7.37
N LEU A 701 4.15 14.30 6.75
CA LEU A 701 2.77 13.85 6.95
C LEU A 701 2.30 13.32 5.60
N PRO A 702 2.27 11.98 5.41
CA PRO A 702 1.74 11.41 4.19
C PRO A 702 0.29 11.89 3.98
N PHE A 703 -0.07 12.16 2.74
CA PHE A 703 -1.38 12.65 2.31
C PHE A 703 -2.50 11.77 2.89
N LEU A 704 -3.62 12.36 3.32
CA LEU A 704 -4.73 11.65 3.99
C LEU A 704 -4.36 10.80 5.22
N THR A 705 -3.20 11.03 5.83
CA THR A 705 -2.84 10.45 7.12
C THR A 705 -2.85 11.50 8.23
N TRP A 706 -2.79 11.02 9.47
CA TRP A 706 -2.53 11.83 10.68
C TRP A 706 -1.29 11.34 11.41
N ASN A 707 -0.49 10.52 10.75
CA ASN A 707 0.74 9.94 11.28
C ASN A 707 1.91 10.76 10.79
N TRP A 708 2.32 11.69 11.64
CA TRP A 708 3.51 12.50 11.43
C TRP A 708 4.73 11.64 11.67
N ASN A 709 5.52 11.40 10.62
CA ASN A 709 6.73 10.61 10.71
C ASN A 709 7.92 11.55 10.78
N TYR A 710 8.93 11.21 11.57
CA TYR A 710 10.22 11.88 11.53
C TYR A 710 11.36 10.90 11.31
N ILE A 711 12.40 11.37 10.62
CA ILE A 711 13.66 10.65 10.45
C ILE A 711 14.79 11.57 10.89
N LEU A 712 15.62 11.09 11.80
CA LEU A 712 16.87 11.74 12.20
C LEU A 712 18.00 11.18 11.35
N LYS A 713 18.70 12.02 10.59
CA LYS A 713 19.85 11.61 9.77
C LYS A 713 21.08 12.41 10.12
N HIS A 714 22.23 11.75 10.18
CA HIS A 714 23.50 12.46 10.15
C HIS A 714 23.75 12.97 8.73
N ARG A 715 23.96 14.28 8.57
CA ARG A 715 23.95 14.94 7.26
C ARG A 715 25.02 14.40 6.31
N THR A 716 26.27 14.31 6.75
CA THR A 716 27.41 14.02 5.87
C THR A 716 27.51 12.56 5.48
N THR A 717 27.19 11.63 6.39
CA THR A 717 27.23 10.18 6.14
C THR A 717 25.90 9.63 5.66
N ASN A 718 24.83 10.44 5.69
CA ASN A 718 23.45 10.03 5.44
C ASN A 718 22.97 8.84 6.32
N THR A 719 23.63 8.63 7.46
CA THR A 719 23.30 7.56 8.40
C THR A 719 22.01 7.89 9.15
N VAL A 720 21.04 6.98 9.14
CA VAL A 720 19.83 7.12 9.96
C VAL A 720 20.19 6.90 11.43
N LEU A 721 19.85 7.88 12.27
CA LEU A 721 20.10 7.87 13.71
C LEU A 721 18.88 7.31 14.47
N SER A 722 17.68 7.76 14.12
CA SER A 722 16.40 7.27 14.65
C SER A 722 15.27 7.56 13.67
N THR A 723 14.16 6.84 13.81
CA THR A 723 12.89 7.11 13.16
C THR A 723 11.77 7.04 14.17
N GLY A 724 10.70 7.80 13.96
CA GLY A 724 9.52 7.71 14.80
C GLY A 724 8.26 8.21 14.11
N ASN A 725 7.11 7.96 14.75
CA ASN A 725 5.81 8.40 14.27
C ASN A 725 4.93 8.92 15.41
N ARG A 726 4.02 9.87 15.10
CA ARG A 726 3.01 10.36 16.04
C ARG A 726 1.68 10.68 15.37
N LYS A 727 0.59 10.29 16.05
CA LYS A 727 -0.78 10.67 15.67
C LYS A 727 -1.08 12.12 16.06
N GLY A 728 -1.56 12.92 15.12
CA GLY A 728 -2.07 14.28 15.35
C GLY A 728 -2.94 14.76 14.20
N ALA A 729 -4.11 15.31 14.51
CA ALA A 729 -5.09 15.77 13.52
C ALA A 729 -4.62 17.02 12.75
N THR A 730 -3.78 17.81 13.40
CA THR A 730 -3.23 19.08 12.95
C THR A 730 -1.76 19.18 13.36
N ASP A 731 -1.04 20.07 12.74
CA ASP A 731 0.32 20.47 13.14
C ASP A 731 0.38 20.93 14.60
N ASN A 732 -0.58 21.74 15.05
CA ASN A 732 -0.64 22.21 16.44
C ASN A 732 -0.81 21.08 17.45
N SER A 733 -1.52 20.00 17.09
CA SER A 733 -1.69 18.83 17.97
C SER A 733 -0.55 17.81 17.87
N ALA A 734 0.25 17.86 16.80
CA ALA A 734 1.33 16.93 16.54
C ALA A 734 2.72 17.46 16.96
N SER A 735 2.99 18.73 16.70
CA SER A 735 4.32 19.35 16.87
C SER A 735 4.89 19.22 18.28
N PRO A 736 4.12 19.43 19.38
CA PRO A 736 4.64 19.25 20.73
C PRO A 736 5.07 17.79 21.01
N LYS A 737 4.32 16.83 20.47
CA LYS A 737 4.61 15.39 20.65
C LYS A 737 5.84 14.98 19.86
N LEU A 738 5.93 15.43 18.60
CA LEU A 738 7.10 15.20 17.74
C LEU A 738 8.38 15.76 18.38
N ALA A 739 8.33 16.99 18.90
CA ALA A 739 9.46 17.60 19.59
C ALA A 739 9.93 16.76 20.78
N ALA A 740 9.02 16.32 21.63
CA ALA A 740 9.33 15.48 22.79
C ALA A 740 10.01 14.16 22.40
N ASP A 741 9.56 13.53 21.31
CA ASP A 741 10.12 12.27 20.85
C ASP A 741 11.50 12.41 20.23
N ILE A 742 11.69 13.42 19.39
CA ILE A 742 12.99 13.72 18.78
C ILE A 742 14.03 13.93 19.88
N VAL A 743 13.69 14.68 20.93
CA VAL A 743 14.59 14.91 22.07
C VAL A 743 14.90 13.61 22.80
N ARG A 744 13.87 12.82 23.14
CA ARG A 744 14.01 11.53 23.83
C ARG A 744 14.89 10.56 23.05
N ASP A 745 14.71 10.48 21.74
CA ASP A 745 15.50 9.60 20.87
C ASP A 745 16.97 10.03 20.82
N ILE A 746 17.25 11.33 20.69
CA ILE A 746 18.63 11.85 20.73
C ILE A 746 19.27 11.60 22.09
N GLN A 747 18.55 11.80 23.19
CA GLN A 747 19.04 11.50 24.54
C GLN A 747 19.41 10.02 24.68
N THR A 748 18.56 9.12 24.20
CA THR A 748 18.78 7.67 24.24
C THR A 748 20.03 7.28 23.46
N LEU A 749 20.20 7.83 22.25
CA LEU A 749 21.39 7.61 21.43
C LEU A 749 22.67 8.12 22.12
N ARG A 750 22.61 9.29 22.76
CA ARG A 750 23.77 9.87 23.45
C ARG A 750 24.14 9.18 24.75
N ALA A 751 23.16 8.61 25.45
CA ALA A 751 23.37 7.84 26.67
C ALA A 751 23.98 6.46 26.41
N THR A 752 23.98 5.98 25.17
CA THR A 752 24.56 4.68 24.81
C THR A 752 26.10 4.74 24.94
N PRO A 753 26.71 3.95 25.85
CA PRO A 753 28.14 4.04 26.14
C PRO A 753 28.98 3.66 24.92
N PRO A 754 30.14 4.31 24.72
CA PRO A 754 31.07 3.90 23.66
C PRO A 754 31.54 2.46 23.91
N PRO A 755 31.83 1.69 22.84
CA PRO A 755 32.42 0.37 23.00
C PRO A 755 33.71 0.48 23.85
N PRO A 756 33.99 -0.47 24.74
CA PRO A 756 35.19 -0.44 25.56
C PRO A 756 36.40 -0.33 24.65
N LYS A 757 37.24 0.70 24.88
CA LYS A 757 38.53 0.84 24.20
C LYS A 757 39.33 -0.42 24.46
N LYS A 758 39.69 -1.13 23.40
CA LYS A 758 40.55 -2.30 23.47
C LYS A 758 42.01 -1.94 23.38
#